data_AF-A0A1Y3A0B4-F1
#
_entry.id   AF-A0A1Y3A0B4-F1
#
_cell.length_a   1.000
_cell.length_b   1.000
_cell.length_c   1.000
_cell.angle_alpha   90.00
_cell.angle_beta   90.00
_cell.angle_gamma   90.00
#
_symmetry.space_group_name_H-M   'P 1'
#
loop_
_entity.id
_entity.type
_entity.pdbx_description
1 polymer ?
#
loop_
_entity_poly.entity_id
_entity_poly.type
_entity_poly.pdbx_seq_one_letter_code
_entity_poly.pdbx_strand_id
1 'polypeptide(L)'
;MTNNKFTFIDLFAGIGGFHLAMHRLGGECVFASEIDKEARKTYEYNYKNISPALFDNGLFNDDIRQVMPHDIPDFDVLCAGFPCQPFSQAGYKRGFNDNHHSERGNLFFNIVDIIEAKQPKAFFLENVRGLVNHDSGRTFKIIRDTLEHELGYSFYFKIVKASDYGLPQLRPRVFMVGFKNEGLLRSFNFPVHTPLKFTMSDVWGGQCSRDIGFTLRVGGRGSPIDDRRNWDAYLVDNVVRKLSYIEARKMQGFPDDFHFPVANTQAVKQLGNSVAVDAVETVGRNLISYMNTLNTKNNTMKITHNKGEWSELLLFIKLLAEQQLFLADSNLNPKTDFFNIHKVSTKNLDLEFFILNKSSVEISHKITGEKRTIIISDIINESILQKLIDEIKSKQGTFELASFSVIQDALGFNIVKGGNSSQKADILLDISNQEINKYDEAFGIKSYLGAKPTLLNASGNTNFIFKIEQLSNEKMDEINAIDTSTKLRDRIISIENNGGIFKYVGAEKETMTYNLKMVDSLMPEIIAHVLYAFYKHRISSIAKIIDFIHEQGELNQQINYGDKAALINKIQKLLVDVLLGFFAGSKWDGNYEANGSIVIKNTGDCVAFHVIDLASLKTYLYEHIKMDTPSTTRHRHGQLFVEKDGQLYFKLNLQLRF
;
A
#
# COMPACT_ATOMS: atom_id res chain seq x y z
N MET A 1 22.15 25.72 -6.21
CA MET A 1 21.10 24.69 -6.14
C MET A 1 21.07 24.00 -7.48
N THR A 2 21.48 22.73 -7.55
CA THR A 2 21.31 21.93 -8.76
C THR A 2 19.82 21.73 -9.00
N ASN A 3 19.35 21.97 -10.22
CA ASN A 3 17.94 21.78 -10.56
C ASN A 3 17.68 20.26 -10.64
N ASN A 4 17.10 19.68 -9.59
CA ASN A 4 16.92 18.23 -9.47
C ASN A 4 15.91 17.72 -10.50
N LYS A 5 16.22 16.58 -11.15
CA LYS A 5 15.40 16.05 -12.26
C LYS A 5 14.22 15.20 -11.79
N PHE A 6 14.34 14.60 -10.61
CA PHE A 6 13.33 13.76 -9.96
C PHE A 6 13.72 13.54 -8.49
N THR A 7 12.79 13.05 -7.69
CA THR A 7 12.97 12.67 -6.29
C THR A 7 12.85 11.16 -6.11
N PHE A 8 13.56 10.58 -5.15
CA PHE A 8 13.50 9.15 -4.88
C PHE A 8 13.67 8.82 -3.40
N ILE A 9 13.30 7.60 -3.02
CA ILE A 9 13.57 7.05 -1.68
C ILE A 9 14.42 5.79 -1.77
N ASP A 10 15.24 5.54 -0.74
CA ASP A 10 16.18 4.41 -0.68
C ASP A 10 15.86 3.51 0.53
N LEU A 11 15.08 2.47 0.30
CA LEU A 11 14.67 1.52 1.34
C LEU A 11 15.63 0.33 1.41
N PHE A 12 15.92 -0.14 2.62
CA PHE A 12 16.94 -1.17 2.87
C PHE A 12 18.29 -0.73 2.31
N ALA A 13 18.65 0.51 2.62
CA ALA A 13 19.62 1.31 1.90
C ALA A 13 21.04 0.70 1.94
N GLY A 14 21.37 -0.05 2.99
CA GLY A 14 22.71 -0.57 3.24
C GLY A 14 23.73 0.57 3.26
N ILE A 15 24.67 0.53 2.30
CA ILE A 15 25.68 1.58 2.10
C ILE A 15 25.33 2.52 0.92
N GLY A 16 24.09 2.50 0.44
CA GLY A 16 23.54 3.45 -0.53
C GLY A 16 23.92 3.20 -1.98
N GLY A 17 24.04 1.94 -2.41
CA GLY A 17 24.29 1.65 -3.82
C GLY A 17 23.20 2.20 -4.77
N PHE A 18 21.93 2.17 -4.34
CA PHE A 18 20.83 2.86 -5.04
C PHE A 18 20.96 4.39 -4.93
N HIS A 19 21.21 4.93 -3.73
CA HIS A 19 21.43 6.36 -3.53
C HIS A 19 22.48 6.91 -4.51
N LEU A 20 23.67 6.30 -4.54
CA LEU A 20 24.76 6.73 -5.40
C LEU A 20 24.36 6.71 -6.88
N ALA A 21 23.73 5.63 -7.34
CA ALA A 21 23.30 5.49 -8.73
C ALA A 21 22.25 6.53 -9.13
N MET A 22 21.20 6.71 -8.31
CA MET A 22 20.10 7.63 -8.61
C MET A 22 20.55 9.10 -8.47
N HIS A 23 21.43 9.40 -7.50
CA HIS A 23 22.02 10.73 -7.34
C HIS A 23 22.86 11.13 -8.57
N ARG A 24 23.67 10.21 -9.11
CA ARG A 24 24.43 10.43 -10.36
C ARG A 24 23.53 10.70 -11.58
N LEU A 25 22.28 10.21 -11.56
CA LEU A 25 21.28 10.48 -12.60
C LEU A 25 20.56 11.83 -12.40
N GLY A 26 20.89 12.58 -11.35
CA GLY A 26 20.28 13.86 -11.00
C GLY A 26 19.05 13.76 -10.09
N GLY A 27 18.91 12.64 -9.37
CA GLY A 27 17.86 12.42 -8.39
C GLY A 27 18.19 12.96 -7.01
N GLU A 28 17.18 13.43 -6.30
CA GLU A 28 17.26 13.82 -4.89
C GLU A 28 16.70 12.75 -3.97
N CYS A 29 17.48 12.29 -2.99
CA CYS A 29 17.01 11.31 -2.01
C CYS A 29 16.24 12.03 -0.89
N VAL A 30 14.92 11.84 -0.84
CA VAL A 30 14.05 12.53 0.14
C VAL A 30 13.72 11.68 1.37
N PHE A 31 14.03 10.39 1.33
CA PHE A 31 13.89 9.49 2.47
C PHE A 31 14.75 8.24 2.29
N ALA A 32 15.34 7.74 3.37
CA ALA A 32 16.10 6.49 3.36
C ALA A 32 15.86 5.70 4.64
N SER A 33 15.94 4.36 4.57
CA SER A 33 15.74 3.48 5.74
C SER A 33 16.77 2.36 5.79
N GLU A 34 17.50 2.26 6.91
CA GLU A 34 18.50 1.21 7.18
C GLU A 34 18.64 0.94 8.68
N ILE A 35 18.55 -0.33 9.08
CA ILE A 35 18.51 -0.76 10.49
C ILE A 35 19.90 -1.16 11.03
N ASP A 36 20.83 -1.60 10.18
CA ASP A 36 22.18 -2.01 10.58
C ASP A 36 23.03 -0.78 10.93
N LYS A 37 23.37 -0.67 12.22
CA LYS A 37 24.12 0.48 12.77
C LYS A 37 25.44 0.74 12.06
N GLU A 38 26.14 -0.29 11.61
CA GLU A 38 27.43 -0.12 10.93
C GLU A 38 27.22 0.35 9.47
N ALA A 39 26.20 -0.16 8.78
CA ALA A 39 25.80 0.33 7.46
C ALA A 39 25.37 1.79 7.50
N ARG A 40 24.60 2.19 8.53
CA ARG A 40 24.20 3.59 8.76
C ARG A 40 25.41 4.52 8.90
N LYS A 41 26.45 4.11 9.65
CA LYS A 41 27.69 4.90 9.77
C LYS A 41 28.34 5.14 8.40
N THR A 42 28.47 4.08 7.60
CA THR A 42 29.03 4.18 6.24
C THR A 42 28.13 5.05 5.34
N TYR A 43 26.81 4.89 5.40
CA TYR A 43 25.86 5.69 4.63
C TYR A 43 25.97 7.17 4.97
N GLU A 44 25.86 7.53 6.25
CA GLU A 44 25.93 8.91 6.71
C GLU A 44 27.26 9.56 6.31
N TYR A 45 28.39 8.85 6.48
CA TYR A 45 29.70 9.39 6.13
C TYR A 45 29.81 9.82 4.66
N ASN A 46 29.24 9.04 3.75
CA ASN A 46 29.36 9.30 2.31
C ASN A 46 28.27 10.24 1.77
N TYR A 47 27.07 10.26 2.37
CA TYR A 47 25.93 10.99 1.80
C TYR A 47 25.56 12.29 2.53
N LYS A 48 26.04 12.53 3.77
CA LYS A 48 25.67 13.72 4.55
C LYS A 48 26.01 15.04 3.85
N ASN A 49 27.11 15.08 3.11
CA ASN A 49 27.53 16.29 2.40
C ASN A 49 26.77 16.51 1.08
N ILE A 50 26.26 15.45 0.44
CA ILE A 50 25.58 15.55 -0.86
C ILE A 50 24.04 15.52 -0.73
N SER A 51 23.52 15.09 0.42
CA SER A 51 22.09 15.07 0.75
C SER A 51 21.87 15.51 2.21
N PRO A 52 22.28 16.74 2.59
CA PRO A 52 22.20 17.20 3.99
C PRO A 52 20.77 17.21 4.52
N ALA A 53 19.80 17.61 3.70
CA ALA A 53 18.37 17.65 4.07
C ALA A 53 17.82 16.30 4.52
N LEU A 54 18.35 15.17 4.00
CA LEU A 54 17.96 13.83 4.45
C LEU A 54 18.28 13.60 5.93
N PHE A 55 19.41 14.12 6.40
CA PHE A 55 19.89 13.93 7.78
C PHE A 55 19.36 15.02 8.71
N ASP A 56 19.42 16.28 8.28
CA ASP A 56 19.03 17.44 9.09
C ASP A 56 17.53 17.40 9.43
N ASN A 57 16.70 16.87 8.54
CA ASN A 57 15.26 16.73 8.75
C ASN A 57 14.85 15.39 9.39
N GLY A 58 15.80 14.54 9.79
CA GLY A 58 15.49 13.25 10.40
C GLY A 58 14.85 12.23 9.45
N LEU A 59 15.06 12.36 8.14
CA LEU A 59 14.47 11.51 7.09
C LEU A 59 15.32 10.25 6.78
N PHE A 60 16.39 10.03 7.55
CA PHE A 60 17.14 8.77 7.56
C PHE A 60 16.67 7.84 8.68
N ASN A 61 15.54 7.17 8.43
CA ASN A 61 14.90 6.25 9.36
C ASN A 61 15.75 5.00 9.65
N ASP A 62 15.59 4.41 10.84
CA ASP A 62 16.22 3.16 11.24
C ASP A 62 15.40 1.92 10.84
N ASP A 63 14.18 1.82 11.36
CA ASP A 63 13.31 0.67 11.20
C ASP A 63 12.06 1.04 10.40
N ILE A 64 12.00 0.56 9.16
CA ILE A 64 10.91 0.82 8.21
C ILE A 64 9.53 0.40 8.73
N ARG A 65 9.46 -0.49 9.73
CA ARG A 65 8.20 -0.98 10.31
C ARG A 65 7.54 0.04 11.24
N GLN A 66 8.32 0.99 11.73
CA GLN A 66 7.86 2.03 12.65
C GLN A 66 7.40 3.30 11.92
N VAL A 67 7.70 3.42 10.63
CA VAL A 67 7.31 4.57 9.81
C VAL A 67 5.87 4.42 9.34
N MET A 68 5.08 5.47 9.51
CA MET A 68 3.79 5.56 8.84
C MET A 68 4.03 6.01 7.40
N PRO A 69 3.48 5.30 6.39
CA PRO A 69 3.69 5.64 4.99
C PRO A 69 3.40 7.11 4.63
N HIS A 70 2.41 7.74 5.29
CA HIS A 70 2.05 9.13 5.03
C HIS A 70 3.08 10.16 5.54
N ASP A 71 3.93 9.80 6.50
CA ASP A 71 4.97 10.69 7.04
C ASP A 71 6.18 10.78 6.10
N ILE A 72 6.30 9.86 5.14
CA ILE A 72 7.34 9.90 4.10
C ILE A 72 7.00 11.05 3.14
N PRO A 73 7.95 11.94 2.78
CA PRO A 73 7.73 12.98 1.76
C PRO A 73 7.25 12.40 0.43
N ASP A 74 6.62 13.22 -0.41
CA ASP A 74 6.30 12.79 -1.78
C ASP A 74 7.58 12.53 -2.59
N PHE A 75 7.55 11.52 -3.45
CA PHE A 75 8.69 11.14 -4.29
C PHE A 75 8.25 10.54 -5.62
N ASP A 76 9.13 10.60 -6.62
CA ASP A 76 8.87 10.05 -7.95
C ASP A 76 9.18 8.55 -8.05
N VAL A 77 10.28 8.09 -7.43
CA VAL A 77 10.78 6.71 -7.57
C VAL A 77 11.04 6.04 -6.22
N LEU A 78 10.47 4.85 -6.01
CA LEU A 78 10.83 3.98 -4.89
C LEU A 78 11.99 3.06 -5.28
N CYS A 79 13.11 3.10 -4.56
CA CYS A 79 14.20 2.13 -4.70
C CYS A 79 14.27 1.20 -3.48
N ALA A 80 14.43 -0.11 -3.70
CA ALA A 80 14.56 -1.05 -2.59
C ALA A 80 15.32 -2.34 -2.95
N GLY A 81 16.44 -2.59 -2.27
CA GLY A 81 17.16 -3.87 -2.27
C GLY A 81 16.74 -4.73 -1.07
N PHE A 82 15.48 -5.19 -1.05
CA PHE A 82 14.90 -5.77 0.17
C PHE A 82 15.50 -7.15 0.52
N PRO A 83 15.61 -7.49 1.83
CA PRO A 83 16.29 -8.71 2.26
C PRO A 83 15.72 -10.00 1.64
N CYS A 84 16.65 -10.84 1.15
CA CYS A 84 16.36 -12.14 0.55
C CYS A 84 16.30 -13.30 1.59
N GLN A 85 16.63 -13.06 2.86
CA GLN A 85 16.84 -14.13 3.86
C GLN A 85 15.68 -15.15 4.00
N PRO A 86 14.38 -14.79 3.91
CA PRO A 86 13.29 -15.77 3.86
C PRO A 86 13.20 -16.59 2.54
N PHE A 87 13.97 -16.25 1.50
CA PHE A 87 13.84 -16.77 0.12
C PHE A 87 15.13 -17.44 -0.43
N SER A 88 16.16 -17.63 0.40
CA SER A 88 17.47 -18.18 -0.04
C SER A 88 17.60 -19.69 0.18
N GLN A 89 18.34 -20.40 -0.69
CA GLN A 89 18.55 -21.86 -0.63
C GLN A 89 19.25 -22.39 0.64
N ALA A 90 19.84 -21.52 1.47
CA ALA A 90 20.57 -21.89 2.68
C ALA A 90 19.73 -21.80 3.98
N GLY A 91 18.48 -21.36 3.89
CA GLY A 91 17.52 -21.33 4.99
C GLY A 91 16.36 -22.29 4.77
N TYR A 92 15.67 -22.69 5.86
CA TYR A 92 14.42 -23.44 5.77
C TYR A 92 13.46 -22.68 4.84
N LYS A 93 13.02 -23.33 3.76
CA LYS A 93 12.15 -22.81 2.67
C LYS A 93 10.78 -22.33 3.17
N ARG A 94 10.73 -21.31 4.02
CA ARG A 94 9.51 -20.89 4.75
C ARG A 94 8.86 -19.63 4.17
N GLY A 95 9.50 -18.93 3.23
CA GLY A 95 8.89 -17.80 2.52
C GLY A 95 8.34 -16.72 3.45
N PHE A 96 7.15 -16.20 3.16
CA PHE A 96 6.46 -15.20 3.99
C PHE A 96 5.97 -15.72 5.36
N ASN A 97 6.17 -17.00 5.68
CA ASN A 97 5.70 -17.67 6.91
C ASN A 97 6.81 -17.87 7.97
N ASP A 98 7.91 -17.11 7.93
CA ASP A 98 9.00 -17.23 8.91
C ASP A 98 8.60 -16.60 10.26
N ASN A 99 7.97 -17.39 11.14
CA ASN A 99 7.38 -16.93 12.41
C ASN A 99 8.24 -17.23 13.66
N HIS A 100 9.44 -17.79 13.48
CA HIS A 100 10.37 -18.12 14.57
C HIS A 100 11.47 -17.06 14.64
N HIS A 101 11.27 -16.05 15.49
CA HIS A 101 12.28 -15.04 15.86
C HIS A 101 12.80 -14.12 14.75
N SER A 102 12.16 -14.05 13.58
CA SER A 102 12.63 -13.23 12.46
C SER A 102 11.49 -12.47 11.79
N GLU A 103 11.24 -11.26 12.30
CA GLU A 103 10.44 -10.19 11.66
C GLU A 103 11.02 -9.73 10.28
N ARG A 104 11.98 -10.47 9.71
CA ARG A 104 12.64 -10.22 8.42
C ARG A 104 11.90 -10.85 7.24
N GLY A 105 10.93 -11.74 7.52
CA GLY A 105 10.16 -12.49 6.53
C GLY A 105 9.20 -11.67 5.65
N ASN A 106 8.88 -10.43 6.03
CA ASN A 106 7.69 -9.71 5.53
C ASN A 106 7.91 -8.24 5.12
N LEU A 107 9.17 -7.85 4.90
CA LEU A 107 9.54 -6.46 4.58
C LEU A 107 9.07 -5.98 3.19
N PHE A 108 8.71 -6.91 2.30
CA PHE A 108 8.06 -6.56 1.03
C PHE A 108 6.73 -5.84 1.23
N PHE A 109 5.91 -6.22 2.22
CA PHE A 109 4.63 -5.55 2.44
C PHE A 109 4.79 -4.13 3.00
N ASN A 110 5.90 -3.80 3.65
CA ASN A 110 6.21 -2.40 3.96
C ASN A 110 6.44 -1.57 2.68
N ILE A 111 7.06 -2.15 1.64
CA ILE A 111 7.15 -1.50 0.33
C ILE A 111 5.74 -1.31 -0.25
N VAL A 112 4.88 -2.33 -0.17
CA VAL A 112 3.48 -2.27 -0.65
C VAL A 112 2.71 -1.16 0.06
N ASP A 113 2.77 -1.11 1.39
CA ASP A 113 2.10 -0.09 2.21
C ASP A 113 2.56 1.33 1.79
N ILE A 114 3.84 1.51 1.47
CA ILE A 114 4.41 2.79 1.00
C ILE A 114 3.96 3.12 -0.43
N ILE A 115 4.00 2.16 -1.36
CA ILE A 115 3.52 2.37 -2.73
C ILE A 115 2.02 2.68 -2.74
N GLU A 116 1.23 2.00 -1.92
CA GLU A 116 -0.20 2.21 -1.79
C GLU A 116 -0.51 3.63 -1.30
N ALA A 117 0.20 4.11 -0.28
CA ALA A 117 -0.01 5.45 0.28
C ALA A 117 0.57 6.58 -0.57
N LYS A 118 1.83 6.44 -1.03
CA LYS A 118 2.60 7.51 -1.70
C LYS A 118 2.45 7.52 -3.22
N GLN A 119 2.02 6.40 -3.78
CA GLN A 119 1.63 6.33 -5.19
C GLN A 119 2.69 6.85 -6.18
N PRO A 120 3.97 6.45 -6.05
CA PRO A 120 5.07 6.97 -6.87
C PRO A 120 4.89 6.73 -8.36
N LYS A 121 5.60 7.49 -9.19
CA LYS A 121 5.57 7.32 -10.65
C LYS A 121 6.17 5.98 -11.09
N ALA A 122 7.19 5.51 -10.37
CA ALA A 122 7.83 4.23 -10.65
C ALA A 122 8.39 3.56 -9.38
N PHE A 123 8.63 2.26 -9.47
CA PHE A 123 9.44 1.51 -8.50
C PHE A 123 10.61 0.81 -9.18
N PHE A 124 11.69 0.62 -8.43
CA PHE A 124 12.86 -0.17 -8.79
C PHE A 124 13.28 -1.04 -7.61
N LEU A 125 12.95 -2.33 -7.70
CA LEU A 125 13.26 -3.33 -6.69
C LEU A 125 14.38 -4.25 -7.15
N GLU A 126 15.22 -4.69 -6.22
CA GLU A 126 16.29 -5.66 -6.45
C GLU A 126 16.19 -6.84 -5.49
N ASN A 127 16.51 -8.03 -5.98
CA ASN A 127 16.70 -9.22 -5.14
C ASN A 127 17.63 -10.25 -5.79
N VAL A 128 17.93 -11.35 -5.10
CA VAL A 128 18.74 -12.44 -5.68
C VAL A 128 17.97 -13.17 -6.78
N ARG A 129 18.70 -13.70 -7.78
CA ARG A 129 18.09 -14.46 -8.91
C ARG A 129 17.17 -15.63 -8.48
N GLY A 130 17.42 -16.19 -7.30
CA GLY A 130 16.67 -17.32 -6.75
C GLY A 130 15.22 -16.99 -6.41
N LEU A 131 14.89 -15.71 -6.18
CA LEU A 131 13.53 -15.26 -5.85
C LEU A 131 12.51 -15.71 -6.90
N VAL A 132 12.88 -15.67 -8.18
CA VAL A 132 12.00 -16.02 -9.33
C VAL A 132 11.47 -17.46 -9.22
N ASN A 133 12.29 -18.38 -8.73
CA ASN A 133 11.94 -19.80 -8.61
C ASN A 133 11.64 -20.23 -7.17
N HIS A 134 11.61 -19.29 -6.22
CA HIS A 134 11.37 -19.60 -4.81
C HIS A 134 9.93 -20.10 -4.60
N ASP A 135 9.76 -21.12 -3.74
CA ASP A 135 8.48 -21.78 -3.48
C ASP A 135 7.73 -22.14 -4.77
N SER A 136 8.45 -22.77 -5.72
CA SER A 136 7.94 -23.12 -7.04
C SER A 136 7.36 -21.93 -7.82
N GLY A 137 7.93 -20.74 -7.62
CA GLY A 137 7.51 -19.48 -8.23
C GLY A 137 6.37 -18.76 -7.51
N ARG A 138 5.82 -19.33 -6.42
CA ARG A 138 4.67 -18.73 -5.69
C ARG A 138 5.02 -17.38 -5.10
N THR A 139 6.21 -17.23 -4.50
CA THR A 139 6.64 -15.95 -3.90
C THR A 139 6.72 -14.84 -4.95
N PHE A 140 7.35 -15.12 -6.09
CA PHE A 140 7.47 -14.15 -7.17
C PHE A 140 6.12 -13.80 -7.77
N LYS A 141 5.21 -14.78 -7.88
CA LYS A 141 3.83 -14.57 -8.30
C LYS A 141 3.10 -13.61 -7.35
N ILE A 142 3.20 -13.80 -6.03
CA ILE A 142 2.59 -12.89 -5.04
C ILE A 142 3.11 -11.47 -5.22
N ILE A 143 4.44 -11.29 -5.35
CA ILE A 143 5.05 -9.97 -5.55
C ILE A 143 4.47 -9.29 -6.79
N ARG A 144 4.45 -10.01 -7.93
CA ARG A 144 3.91 -9.48 -9.19
C ARG A 144 2.42 -9.18 -9.08
N ASP A 145 1.63 -10.12 -8.58
CA ASP A 145 0.18 -9.99 -8.51
C ASP A 145 -0.22 -8.82 -7.59
N THR A 146 0.48 -8.61 -6.47
CA THR A 146 0.26 -7.45 -5.60
C THR A 146 0.63 -6.13 -6.29
N LEU A 147 1.77 -6.05 -6.97
CA LEU A 147 2.18 -4.81 -7.67
C LEU A 147 1.31 -4.51 -8.90
N GLU A 148 0.96 -5.53 -9.69
CA GLU A 148 0.17 -5.36 -10.92
C GLU A 148 -1.33 -5.24 -10.66
N HIS A 149 -1.91 -6.20 -9.93
CA HIS A 149 -3.36 -6.32 -9.82
C HIS A 149 -3.94 -5.57 -8.62
N GLU A 150 -3.19 -5.44 -7.53
CA GLU A 150 -3.68 -4.74 -6.34
C GLU A 150 -3.30 -3.25 -6.36
N LEU A 151 -2.05 -2.93 -6.71
CA LEU A 151 -1.56 -1.55 -6.72
C LEU A 151 -1.69 -0.84 -8.07
N GLY A 152 -1.96 -1.57 -9.15
CA GLY A 152 -2.21 -1.01 -10.48
C GLY A 152 -0.96 -0.51 -11.22
N TYR A 153 0.23 -1.05 -10.91
CA TYR A 153 1.46 -0.72 -11.63
C TYR A 153 1.71 -1.72 -12.74
N SER A 154 2.51 -1.35 -13.74
CA SER A 154 3.12 -2.37 -14.59
C SER A 154 4.23 -3.12 -13.86
N PHE A 155 4.58 -4.30 -14.36
CA PHE A 155 5.66 -5.09 -13.79
C PHE A 155 6.55 -5.71 -14.88
N TYR A 156 7.80 -5.25 -14.91
CA TYR A 156 8.87 -5.77 -15.73
C TYR A 156 9.94 -6.39 -14.84
N PHE A 157 10.51 -7.51 -15.27
CA PHE A 157 11.67 -8.07 -14.58
C PHE A 157 12.70 -8.65 -15.55
N LYS A 158 13.97 -8.61 -15.14
CA LYS A 158 15.07 -9.25 -15.85
C LYS A 158 16.12 -9.72 -14.86
N ILE A 159 16.76 -10.86 -15.17
CA ILE A 159 18.00 -11.25 -14.49
C ILE A 159 19.15 -10.43 -15.08
N VAL A 160 19.70 -9.53 -14.27
CA VAL A 160 20.78 -8.61 -14.60
C VAL A 160 22.07 -9.13 -13.98
N LYS A 161 23.14 -9.25 -14.77
CA LYS A 161 24.49 -9.52 -14.26
C LYS A 161 25.29 -8.22 -14.26
N ALA A 162 26.07 -7.99 -13.20
CA ALA A 162 26.97 -6.84 -13.15
C ALA A 162 27.97 -6.80 -14.34
N SER A 163 28.42 -7.97 -14.81
CA SER A 163 29.24 -8.13 -16.02
C SER A 163 28.60 -7.68 -17.31
N ASP A 164 27.27 -7.63 -17.38
CA ASP A 164 26.56 -7.18 -18.58
C ASP A 164 26.48 -5.63 -18.63
N TYR A 165 26.98 -4.94 -17.60
CA TYR A 165 26.92 -3.47 -17.44
C TYR A 165 28.24 -2.89 -16.94
N GLY A 166 29.36 -3.42 -17.45
CA GLY A 166 30.66 -2.77 -17.28
C GLY A 166 31.49 -3.22 -16.08
N LEU A 167 30.94 -4.00 -15.14
CA LEU A 167 31.66 -4.38 -13.91
C LEU A 167 32.20 -5.82 -13.97
N PRO A 168 33.46 -6.09 -13.59
CA PRO A 168 34.05 -7.42 -13.67
C PRO A 168 33.62 -8.34 -12.52
N GLN A 169 32.30 -8.53 -12.34
CA GLN A 169 31.75 -9.35 -11.27
C GLN A 169 30.62 -10.26 -11.77
N LEU A 170 30.72 -11.55 -11.48
CA LEU A 170 29.65 -12.51 -11.69
C LEU A 170 28.59 -12.34 -10.59
N ARG A 171 27.67 -11.39 -10.76
CA ARG A 171 26.60 -11.08 -9.80
C ARG A 171 25.22 -11.02 -10.48
N PRO A 172 24.56 -12.17 -10.71
CA PRO A 172 23.19 -12.19 -11.23
C PRO A 172 22.18 -11.81 -10.14
N ARG A 173 21.31 -10.85 -10.45
CA ARG A 173 20.22 -10.34 -9.60
C ARG A 173 18.94 -10.19 -10.41
N VAL A 174 17.79 -10.36 -9.77
CA VAL A 174 16.51 -10.02 -10.38
C VAL A 174 16.25 -8.55 -10.11
N PHE A 175 16.11 -7.78 -11.18
CA PHE A 175 15.67 -6.39 -11.11
C PHE A 175 14.20 -6.36 -11.54
N MET A 176 13.38 -5.67 -10.76
CA MET A 176 11.95 -5.48 -11.00
C MET A 176 11.68 -4.00 -11.11
N VAL A 177 11.05 -3.60 -12.21
CA VAL A 177 10.74 -2.20 -12.53
C VAL A 177 9.27 -2.11 -12.88
N GLY A 178 8.59 -1.07 -12.42
CA GLY A 178 7.19 -0.85 -12.74
C GLY A 178 6.84 0.62 -12.73
N PHE A 179 5.83 0.96 -13.50
CA PHE A 179 5.39 2.32 -13.74
C PHE A 179 3.91 2.44 -13.41
N LYS A 180 3.56 3.56 -12.79
CA LYS A 180 2.16 3.91 -12.58
C LYS A 180 1.55 4.41 -13.90
N ASN A 181 0.30 4.06 -14.16
CA ASN A 181 -0.47 4.55 -15.31
C ASN A 181 0.17 4.30 -16.69
N GLU A 182 0.93 3.21 -16.88
CA GLU A 182 1.55 2.90 -18.18
C GLU A 182 0.52 2.50 -19.27
N GLY A 183 -0.68 2.07 -18.86
CA GLY A 183 -1.75 1.67 -19.78
C GLY A 183 -1.40 0.42 -20.61
N LEU A 184 -2.00 0.33 -21.81
CA LEU A 184 -1.83 -0.80 -22.75
C LEU A 184 -0.51 -0.75 -23.54
N LEU A 185 0.19 0.39 -23.55
CA LEU A 185 1.44 0.58 -24.28
C LEU A 185 2.66 0.18 -23.43
N ARG A 186 2.72 -1.11 -23.08
CA ARG A 186 3.88 -1.71 -22.40
C ARG A 186 5.10 -1.64 -23.32
N SER A 187 6.03 -0.73 -23.07
CA SER A 187 7.20 -0.54 -23.95
C SER A 187 8.52 -0.30 -23.22
N PHE A 188 8.52 -0.41 -21.89
CA PHE A 188 9.77 -0.42 -21.14
C PHE A 188 10.65 -1.61 -21.55
N ASN A 189 11.90 -1.31 -21.88
CA ASN A 189 12.90 -2.32 -22.17
C ASN A 189 14.11 -2.10 -21.25
N PHE A 190 14.55 -3.20 -20.63
CA PHE A 190 15.84 -3.21 -19.94
C PHE A 190 16.96 -2.85 -20.92
N PRO A 191 18.00 -2.15 -20.45
CA PRO A 191 19.11 -1.75 -21.30
C PRO A 191 19.80 -2.94 -21.96
N VAL A 192 20.38 -2.68 -23.14
CA VAL A 192 21.23 -3.64 -23.85
C VAL A 192 22.55 -3.83 -23.09
N HIS A 193 23.17 -4.99 -23.27
CA HIS A 193 24.41 -5.32 -22.59
C HIS A 193 25.53 -4.40 -23.06
N THR A 194 26.36 -3.97 -22.11
CA THR A 194 27.55 -3.15 -22.36
C THR A 194 28.79 -3.97 -22.03
N PRO A 195 29.85 -3.90 -22.85
CA PRO A 195 31.13 -4.55 -22.53
C PRO A 195 31.69 -4.10 -21.17
N LEU A 196 32.62 -4.88 -20.62
CA LEU A 196 33.34 -4.53 -19.39
C LEU A 196 34.06 -3.18 -19.54
N LYS A 197 33.89 -2.29 -18.55
CA LYS A 197 34.67 -1.03 -18.46
C LYS A 197 36.12 -1.32 -18.07
N PHE A 198 36.29 -2.36 -17.26
CA PHE A 198 37.56 -2.84 -16.76
C PHE A 198 37.41 -4.31 -16.34
N THR A 199 38.53 -5.02 -16.27
CA THR A 199 38.65 -6.43 -15.90
C THR A 199 39.13 -6.58 -14.46
N MET A 200 39.15 -7.80 -13.94
CA MET A 200 39.81 -8.04 -12.65
C MET A 200 41.31 -7.72 -12.69
N SER A 201 41.99 -7.79 -13.83
CA SER A 201 43.40 -7.38 -13.92
C SER A 201 43.56 -5.89 -13.60
N ASP A 202 42.63 -5.06 -14.06
CA ASP A 202 42.58 -3.64 -13.73
C ASP A 202 42.22 -3.39 -12.25
N VAL A 203 41.31 -4.20 -11.69
CA VAL A 203 40.97 -4.15 -10.26
C VAL A 203 42.20 -4.42 -9.39
N TRP A 204 42.99 -5.43 -9.76
CA TRP A 204 44.18 -5.87 -9.02
C TRP A 204 45.44 -5.05 -9.32
N GLY A 205 45.49 -4.35 -10.45
CA GLY A 205 46.71 -3.69 -10.94
C GLY A 205 47.80 -4.66 -11.39
N GLY A 206 47.42 -5.84 -11.89
CA GLY A 206 48.34 -6.92 -12.30
C GLY A 206 47.60 -8.00 -13.11
N GLN A 207 48.31 -8.94 -13.73
CA GLN A 207 47.66 -9.98 -14.55
C GLN A 207 46.89 -10.97 -13.67
N CYS A 208 45.56 -10.93 -13.75
CA CYS A 208 44.64 -11.79 -13.01
C CYS A 208 44.23 -13.01 -13.85
N SER A 209 44.09 -14.18 -13.20
CA SER A 209 43.66 -15.42 -13.87
C SER A 209 42.22 -15.45 -14.37
N ARG A 210 41.46 -14.38 -14.15
CA ARG A 210 40.05 -14.25 -14.55
C ARG A 210 39.80 -12.83 -15.01
N ASP A 211 39.01 -12.66 -16.06
CA ASP A 211 38.54 -11.31 -16.44
C ASP A 211 37.35 -10.86 -15.59
N ILE A 212 36.51 -11.83 -15.16
CA ILE A 212 35.31 -11.62 -14.34
C ILE A 212 35.48 -12.33 -13.01
N GLY A 213 35.37 -11.54 -11.92
CA GLY A 213 35.45 -12.00 -10.55
C GLY A 213 34.21 -12.75 -10.07
N PHE A 214 34.36 -13.43 -8.94
CA PHE A 214 33.27 -14.15 -8.28
C PHE A 214 32.24 -13.21 -7.66
N THR A 215 31.06 -13.75 -7.33
CA THR A 215 30.07 -13.03 -6.52
C THR A 215 30.64 -12.76 -5.13
N LEU A 216 30.66 -11.49 -4.69
CA LEU A 216 30.96 -11.15 -3.30
C LEU A 216 29.91 -11.79 -2.36
N ARG A 217 30.38 -12.53 -1.36
CA ARG A 217 29.52 -13.24 -0.39
C ARG A 217 29.60 -12.60 0.99
N VAL A 218 28.50 -12.73 1.73
CA VAL A 218 28.45 -12.38 3.16
C VAL A 218 28.50 -13.67 3.96
N GLY A 219 29.62 -13.92 4.63
CA GLY A 219 29.87 -15.14 5.38
C GLY A 219 30.35 -16.33 4.53
N GLY A 220 31.05 -17.25 5.18
CA GLY A 220 31.69 -18.43 4.58
C GLY A 220 33.16 -18.55 4.99
N ARG A 221 33.64 -19.77 5.28
CA ARG A 221 35.08 -19.97 5.52
C ARG A 221 35.83 -19.71 4.20
N GLY A 222 36.88 -18.89 4.26
CA GLY A 222 37.79 -18.73 3.13
C GLY A 222 38.26 -20.10 2.66
N SER A 223 38.16 -20.35 1.36
CA SER A 223 38.54 -21.63 0.78
C SER A 223 39.85 -21.47 0.00
N PRO A 224 40.66 -22.54 -0.11
CA PRO A 224 41.79 -22.57 -1.05
C PRO A 224 41.35 -22.20 -2.48
N ILE A 225 42.27 -21.66 -3.29
CA ILE A 225 41.96 -21.15 -4.63
C ILE A 225 41.40 -22.22 -5.59
N ASP A 226 41.79 -23.47 -5.37
CA ASP A 226 41.37 -24.67 -6.09
C ASP A 226 40.05 -25.27 -5.58
N ASP A 227 39.51 -24.79 -4.46
CA ASP A 227 38.21 -25.22 -3.95
C ASP A 227 37.07 -24.62 -4.79
N ARG A 228 36.11 -25.45 -5.20
CA ARG A 228 34.88 -25.01 -5.89
C ARG A 228 34.07 -23.95 -5.14
N ARG A 229 34.29 -23.80 -3.83
CA ARG A 229 33.61 -22.83 -2.94
C ARG A 229 34.34 -21.49 -2.86
N ASN A 230 35.55 -21.39 -3.41
CA ASN A 230 36.33 -20.15 -3.46
C ASN A 230 35.51 -19.01 -4.08
N TRP A 231 35.60 -17.83 -3.46
CA TRP A 231 34.95 -16.62 -3.92
C TRP A 231 35.80 -15.36 -3.71
N ASP A 232 36.88 -15.46 -2.93
CA ASP A 232 37.71 -14.34 -2.48
C ASP A 232 39.18 -14.45 -2.92
N ALA A 233 39.68 -15.62 -3.34
CA ALA A 233 41.07 -15.81 -3.75
C ALA A 233 41.27 -15.84 -5.28
N TYR A 234 42.32 -15.16 -5.76
CA TYR A 234 42.68 -15.00 -7.18
C TYR A 234 44.18 -15.20 -7.39
N LEU A 235 44.57 -15.66 -8.58
CA LEU A 235 45.97 -15.70 -8.97
C LEU A 235 46.28 -14.40 -9.73
N VAL A 236 47.17 -13.58 -9.15
CA VAL A 236 47.56 -12.26 -9.68
C VAL A 236 49.08 -12.24 -9.79
N ASP A 237 49.60 -12.08 -11.01
CA ASP A 237 51.03 -12.17 -11.31
C ASP A 237 51.67 -13.46 -10.75
N ASN A 238 50.97 -14.59 -10.93
CA ASN A 238 51.33 -15.91 -10.39
C ASN A 238 51.37 -16.03 -8.85
N VAL A 239 50.84 -15.06 -8.11
CA VAL A 239 50.71 -15.10 -6.64
C VAL A 239 49.25 -15.15 -6.22
N VAL A 240 48.92 -16.03 -5.28
CA VAL A 240 47.56 -16.09 -4.71
C VAL A 240 47.33 -14.89 -3.80
N ARG A 241 46.36 -14.03 -4.18
CA ARG A 241 45.90 -12.88 -3.40
C ARG A 241 44.44 -13.06 -3.00
N LYS A 242 44.04 -12.49 -1.86
CA LYS A 242 42.66 -12.48 -1.38
C LYS A 242 42.06 -11.08 -1.45
N LEU A 243 40.81 -10.98 -1.88
CA LEU A 243 40.08 -9.72 -1.98
C LEU A 243 40.05 -9.00 -0.62
N SER A 244 40.45 -7.74 -0.63
CA SER A 244 40.16 -6.80 0.44
C SER A 244 38.90 -5.98 0.09
N TYR A 245 38.52 -5.07 0.98
CA TYR A 245 37.44 -4.13 0.68
C TYR A 245 37.78 -3.19 -0.47
N ILE A 246 39.08 -2.97 -0.78
CA ILE A 246 39.52 -2.07 -1.86
C ILE A 246 39.14 -2.64 -3.22
N GLU A 247 39.54 -3.89 -3.49
CA GLU A 247 39.19 -4.55 -4.74
C GLU A 247 37.68 -4.80 -4.82
N ALA A 248 37.05 -5.21 -3.71
CA ALA A 248 35.61 -5.43 -3.64
C ALA A 248 34.80 -4.14 -3.91
N ARG A 249 35.27 -2.98 -3.44
CA ARG A 249 34.68 -1.65 -3.71
C ARG A 249 34.68 -1.35 -5.21
N LYS A 250 35.84 -1.52 -5.87
CA LYS A 250 35.99 -1.34 -7.32
C LYS A 250 35.11 -2.31 -8.12
N MET A 251 35.08 -3.60 -7.75
CA MET A 251 34.25 -4.62 -8.39
C MET A 251 32.73 -4.35 -8.33
N GLN A 252 32.28 -3.58 -7.33
CA GLN A 252 30.86 -3.20 -7.16
C GLN A 252 30.52 -1.84 -7.80
N GLY A 253 31.49 -1.11 -8.35
CA GLY A 253 31.26 0.18 -9.01
C GLY A 253 31.24 1.40 -8.08
N PHE A 254 31.71 1.24 -6.83
CA PHE A 254 31.85 2.36 -5.90
C PHE A 254 33.12 3.17 -6.22
N PRO A 255 33.06 4.52 -6.14
CA PRO A 255 34.17 5.39 -6.49
C PRO A 255 35.31 5.31 -5.47
N ASP A 256 36.49 5.81 -5.84
CA ASP A 256 37.71 5.74 -5.02
C ASP A 256 37.67 6.54 -3.72
N ASP A 257 36.83 7.57 -3.68
CA ASP A 257 36.52 8.40 -2.52
C ASP A 257 35.37 7.84 -1.66
N PHE A 258 34.83 6.66 -1.97
CA PHE A 258 33.84 6.03 -1.10
C PHE A 258 34.51 5.39 0.12
N HIS A 259 34.19 5.91 1.31
CA HIS A 259 34.90 5.60 2.55
C HIS A 259 34.10 4.69 3.48
N PHE A 260 34.81 3.82 4.20
CA PHE A 260 34.24 2.88 5.16
C PHE A 260 34.73 3.21 6.58
N PRO A 261 33.95 3.94 7.41
CA PRO A 261 34.32 4.27 8.79
C PRO A 261 34.07 3.08 9.75
N VAL A 262 34.41 1.86 9.31
CA VAL A 262 34.14 0.59 10.00
C VAL A 262 35.32 -0.37 9.79
N ALA A 263 35.36 -1.48 10.53
CA ALA A 263 36.41 -2.49 10.36
C ALA A 263 36.39 -3.09 8.94
N ASN A 264 37.57 -3.45 8.39
CA ASN A 264 37.70 -4.00 7.04
C ASN A 264 36.79 -5.22 6.78
N THR A 265 36.61 -6.08 7.79
CA THR A 265 35.70 -7.24 7.71
C THR A 265 34.24 -6.82 7.56
N GLN A 266 33.83 -5.74 8.24
CA GLN A 266 32.50 -5.17 8.13
C GLN A 266 32.31 -4.46 6.79
N ALA A 267 33.33 -3.77 6.26
CA ALA A 267 33.31 -3.15 4.94
C ALA A 267 33.07 -4.19 3.82
N VAL A 268 33.77 -5.33 3.86
CA VAL A 268 33.55 -6.44 2.90
C VAL A 268 32.14 -7.00 3.03
N LYS A 269 31.60 -7.15 4.26
CA LYS A 269 30.22 -7.58 4.50
C LYS A 269 29.20 -6.60 3.90
N GLN A 270 29.41 -5.29 4.11
CA GLN A 270 28.57 -4.24 3.54
C GLN A 270 28.57 -4.28 2.00
N LEU A 271 29.75 -4.41 1.39
CA LEU A 271 29.89 -4.56 -0.07
C LEU A 271 29.22 -5.83 -0.61
N GLY A 272 29.29 -6.94 0.13
CA GLY A 272 28.62 -8.19 -0.24
C GLY A 272 27.09 -8.08 -0.28
N ASN A 273 26.51 -7.30 0.64
CA ASN A 273 25.07 -7.00 0.70
C ASN A 273 24.63 -5.89 -0.26
N SER A 274 25.55 -5.05 -0.76
CA SER A 274 25.23 -3.96 -1.68
C SER A 274 24.82 -4.43 -3.08
N VAL A 275 24.14 -3.54 -3.81
CA VAL A 275 23.91 -3.65 -5.25
C VAL A 275 25.16 -3.31 -6.06
N ALA A 276 25.19 -3.73 -7.32
CA ALA A 276 26.21 -3.33 -8.29
C ALA A 276 25.82 -1.98 -8.90
N VAL A 277 26.59 -0.93 -8.59
CA VAL A 277 26.20 0.48 -8.82
C VAL A 277 25.93 0.75 -10.30
N ASP A 278 26.83 0.36 -11.19
CA ASP A 278 26.71 0.60 -12.64
C ASP A 278 25.51 -0.11 -13.26
N ALA A 279 25.18 -1.31 -12.78
CA ALA A 279 23.99 -2.03 -13.25
C ALA A 279 22.70 -1.31 -12.83
N VAL A 280 22.65 -0.81 -11.59
CA VAL A 280 21.54 0.02 -11.10
C VAL A 280 21.46 1.33 -11.86
N GLU A 281 22.58 2.02 -12.06
CA GLU A 281 22.63 3.30 -12.78
C GLU A 281 22.16 3.14 -14.24
N THR A 282 22.56 2.08 -14.91
CA THR A 282 22.17 1.83 -16.31
C THR A 282 20.68 1.53 -16.44
N VAL A 283 20.14 0.68 -15.56
CA VAL A 283 18.69 0.35 -15.56
C VAL A 283 17.88 1.56 -15.10
N GLY A 284 18.35 2.28 -14.08
CA GLY A 284 17.78 3.53 -13.58
C GLY A 284 17.68 4.60 -14.66
N ARG A 285 18.71 4.76 -15.51
CA ARG A 285 18.69 5.69 -16.64
C ARG A 285 17.54 5.39 -17.62
N ASN A 286 17.36 4.12 -17.99
CA ASN A 286 16.25 3.71 -18.85
C ASN A 286 14.89 3.91 -18.15
N LEU A 287 14.81 3.60 -16.86
CA LEU A 287 13.60 3.80 -16.06
C LEU A 287 13.20 5.28 -16.04
N ILE A 288 14.12 6.18 -15.71
CA ILE A 288 13.85 7.63 -15.66
C ILE A 288 13.50 8.17 -17.05
N SER A 289 14.23 7.75 -18.09
CA SER A 289 13.91 8.13 -19.47
C SER A 289 12.49 7.73 -19.84
N TYR A 290 12.11 6.48 -19.55
CA TYR A 290 10.79 5.97 -19.87
C TYR A 290 9.67 6.63 -19.06
N MET A 291 9.86 6.76 -17.75
CA MET A 291 8.97 7.48 -16.85
C MET A 291 8.69 8.90 -17.35
N ASN A 292 9.72 9.61 -17.82
CA ASN A 292 9.56 10.95 -18.38
C ASN A 292 8.75 10.95 -19.69
N THR A 293 8.91 9.94 -20.56
CA THR A 293 8.09 9.82 -21.79
C THR A 293 6.62 9.55 -21.51
N LEU A 294 6.30 8.82 -20.44
CA LEU A 294 4.92 8.62 -19.99
C LEU A 294 4.29 9.96 -19.59
N ASN A 295 5.02 10.79 -18.85
CA ASN A 295 4.56 12.13 -18.47
C ASN A 295 4.32 13.05 -19.68
N THR A 296 5.17 12.97 -20.72
CA THR A 296 5.00 13.80 -21.93
C THR A 296 3.83 13.34 -22.81
N LYS A 297 3.54 12.04 -22.86
CA LYS A 297 2.38 11.48 -23.59
C LYS A 297 1.05 11.66 -22.84
N ASN A 298 1.08 11.89 -21.54
CA ASN A 298 -0.11 12.07 -20.70
C ASN A 298 -0.92 13.36 -20.99
N ASN A 299 -0.48 14.24 -21.89
CA ASN A 299 -1.33 15.34 -22.37
C ASN A 299 -2.41 14.90 -23.38
N THR A 300 -2.41 13.65 -23.82
CA THR A 300 -3.49 13.04 -24.64
C THR A 300 -3.59 11.53 -24.39
N MET A 301 -3.72 11.07 -23.14
CA MET A 301 -3.99 9.65 -22.87
C MET A 301 -5.23 9.43 -22.00
N LYS A 302 -6.06 8.52 -22.50
CA LYS A 302 -7.34 8.08 -21.97
C LYS A 302 -7.19 7.56 -20.54
N ILE A 303 -8.15 7.95 -19.71
CA ILE A 303 -8.17 7.67 -18.28
C ILE A 303 -8.93 6.36 -18.08
N THR A 304 -8.24 5.28 -17.72
CA THR A 304 -8.90 4.05 -17.27
C THR A 304 -9.23 4.20 -15.78
N HIS A 305 -10.42 3.79 -15.38
CA HIS A 305 -10.87 3.85 -13.99
C HIS A 305 -11.43 2.49 -13.54
N ASN A 306 -11.38 2.23 -12.24
CA ASN A 306 -12.08 1.10 -11.64
C ASN A 306 -13.59 1.40 -11.50
N LYS A 307 -14.42 0.38 -11.20
CA LYS A 307 -15.87 0.57 -11.10
C LYS A 307 -16.31 1.60 -10.05
N GLY A 308 -15.60 1.70 -8.92
CA GLY A 308 -15.90 2.67 -7.87
C GLY A 308 -15.73 4.10 -8.40
N GLU A 309 -14.56 4.37 -8.98
CA GLU A 309 -14.24 5.66 -9.61
C GLU A 309 -15.25 6.01 -10.73
N TRP A 310 -15.60 5.05 -11.60
CA TRP A 310 -16.65 5.27 -12.61
C TRP A 310 -18.02 5.53 -12.00
N SER A 311 -18.33 4.94 -10.83
CA SER A 311 -19.60 5.16 -10.14
C SER A 311 -19.69 6.57 -9.55
N GLU A 312 -18.59 7.11 -9.01
CA GLU A 312 -18.52 8.48 -8.52
C GLU A 312 -18.75 9.49 -9.65
N LEU A 313 -18.09 9.24 -10.79
CA LEU A 313 -18.25 10.01 -12.01
C LEU A 313 -19.67 9.95 -12.58
N LEU A 314 -20.29 8.76 -12.58
CA LEU A 314 -21.69 8.59 -12.96
C LEU A 314 -22.62 9.37 -12.03
N LEU A 315 -22.40 9.31 -10.70
CA LEU A 315 -23.23 10.04 -9.73
C LEU A 315 -23.13 11.54 -9.95
N PHE A 316 -21.92 12.07 -10.17
CA PHE A 316 -21.71 13.49 -10.44
C PHE A 316 -22.62 13.99 -11.57
N ILE A 317 -22.63 13.28 -12.69
CA ILE A 317 -23.46 13.60 -13.85
C ILE A 317 -24.94 13.39 -13.58
N LYS A 318 -25.30 12.30 -12.88
CA LYS A 318 -26.69 11.99 -12.54
C LYS A 318 -27.30 13.09 -11.67
N LEU A 319 -26.54 13.64 -10.71
CA LEU A 319 -27.01 14.76 -9.87
C LEU A 319 -27.23 16.04 -10.67
N LEU A 320 -26.42 16.34 -11.68
CA LEU A 320 -26.63 17.47 -12.58
C LEU A 320 -27.90 17.32 -13.43
N ALA A 321 -28.22 16.09 -13.83
CA ALA A 321 -29.39 15.78 -14.66
C ALA A 321 -30.68 15.71 -13.84
N GLU A 322 -30.66 15.02 -12.70
CA GLU A 322 -31.84 14.76 -11.87
C GLU A 322 -32.17 15.91 -10.92
N GLN A 323 -31.15 16.65 -10.47
CA GLN A 323 -31.27 17.84 -9.62
C GLN A 323 -31.99 17.61 -8.27
N GLN A 324 -32.25 16.34 -7.93
CA GLN A 324 -32.92 15.90 -6.72
C GLN A 324 -32.21 14.66 -6.17
N LEU A 325 -32.15 14.56 -4.85
CA LEU A 325 -31.54 13.45 -4.15
C LEU A 325 -32.42 13.01 -2.97
N PHE A 326 -33.09 11.88 -3.12
CA PHE A 326 -34.00 11.34 -2.11
C PHE A 326 -33.25 10.83 -0.89
N LEU A 327 -33.79 11.09 0.30
CA LEU A 327 -33.31 10.46 1.53
C LEU A 327 -33.70 8.98 1.56
N ALA A 328 -32.87 8.15 2.19
CA ALA A 328 -33.05 6.71 2.28
C ALA A 328 -33.67 6.27 3.61
N ASP A 329 -34.55 5.27 3.59
CA ASP A 329 -34.84 4.45 4.77
C ASP A 329 -33.75 3.41 5.04
N SER A 330 -33.90 2.61 6.11
CA SER A 330 -32.91 1.59 6.48
C SER A 330 -32.78 0.45 5.47
N ASN A 331 -33.70 0.33 4.52
CA ASN A 331 -33.70 -0.67 3.44
C ASN A 331 -33.27 -0.08 2.09
N LEU A 332 -32.73 1.16 2.10
CA LEU A 332 -32.39 1.93 0.91
C LEU A 332 -33.59 2.33 0.04
N ASN A 333 -34.83 2.26 0.52
CA ASN A 333 -35.95 2.81 -0.24
C ASN A 333 -35.96 4.35 -0.15
N PRO A 334 -36.31 5.06 -1.23
CA PRO A 334 -36.46 6.50 -1.19
C PRO A 334 -37.62 6.89 -0.26
N LYS A 335 -37.37 7.86 0.61
CA LYS A 335 -38.39 8.52 1.43
C LYS A 335 -39.11 9.59 0.61
N THR A 336 -40.16 10.17 1.19
CA THR A 336 -40.83 11.35 0.62
C THR A 336 -39.98 12.61 0.70
N ASP A 337 -39.01 12.67 1.62
CA ASP A 337 -38.09 13.79 1.76
C ASP A 337 -36.88 13.65 0.83
N PHE A 338 -36.45 14.76 0.25
CA PHE A 338 -35.37 14.84 -0.71
C PHE A 338 -34.69 16.21 -0.68
N PHE A 339 -33.42 16.23 -1.05
CA PHE A 339 -32.69 17.47 -1.29
C PHE A 339 -32.87 17.93 -2.73
N ASN A 340 -33.20 19.20 -2.91
CA ASN A 340 -32.97 19.89 -4.18
C ASN A 340 -31.49 20.23 -4.27
N ILE A 341 -30.88 19.95 -5.41
CA ILE A 341 -29.47 20.21 -5.67
C ILE A 341 -29.36 21.54 -6.42
N HIS A 342 -28.53 22.45 -5.91
CA HIS A 342 -28.26 23.76 -6.50
C HIS A 342 -26.84 23.87 -7.07
N LYS A 343 -25.90 23.09 -6.52
CA LYS A 343 -24.52 23.02 -6.98
C LYS A 343 -23.98 21.60 -6.83
N VAL A 344 -23.16 21.18 -7.77
CA VAL A 344 -22.35 19.96 -7.68
C VAL A 344 -20.88 20.32 -7.88
N SER A 345 -20.01 19.88 -6.97
CA SER A 345 -18.55 20.03 -7.12
C SER A 345 -17.81 18.93 -6.37
N THR A 346 -16.48 18.91 -6.49
CA THR A 346 -15.61 18.06 -5.66
C THR A 346 -14.41 18.86 -5.15
N LYS A 347 -13.73 18.37 -4.11
CA LYS A 347 -12.47 18.99 -3.63
C LYS A 347 -11.32 18.91 -4.63
N ASN A 348 -11.39 17.94 -5.56
CA ASN A 348 -10.32 17.61 -6.50
C ASN A 348 -10.54 18.20 -7.90
N LEU A 349 -11.52 19.09 -8.05
CA LEU A 349 -11.84 19.74 -9.32
C LEU A 349 -11.82 21.26 -9.17
N ASP A 350 -11.17 21.95 -10.11
CA ASP A 350 -11.10 23.41 -10.15
C ASP A 350 -12.36 24.07 -10.73
N LEU A 351 -13.43 23.30 -10.91
CA LEU A 351 -14.72 23.72 -11.46
C LEU A 351 -15.84 23.48 -10.46
N GLU A 352 -16.84 24.37 -10.51
CA GLU A 352 -18.11 24.26 -9.80
C GLU A 352 -19.26 24.31 -10.81
N PHE A 353 -20.32 23.53 -10.56
CA PHE A 353 -21.44 23.36 -11.47
C PHE A 353 -22.73 23.81 -10.78
N PHE A 354 -23.21 25.00 -11.13
CA PHE A 354 -24.42 25.61 -10.58
C PHE A 354 -25.64 25.30 -11.44
N ILE A 355 -26.69 24.75 -10.83
CA ILE A 355 -27.94 24.41 -11.50
C ILE A 355 -28.75 25.70 -11.68
N LEU A 356 -28.96 26.12 -12.94
CA LEU A 356 -29.75 27.32 -13.25
C LEU A 356 -31.23 26.99 -13.43
N ASN A 357 -31.51 25.86 -14.07
CA ASN A 357 -32.85 25.32 -14.30
C ASN A 357 -32.75 23.84 -14.75
N LYS A 358 -33.90 23.24 -15.10
CA LYS A 358 -33.99 21.83 -15.50
C LYS A 358 -33.12 21.41 -16.69
N SER A 359 -32.68 22.35 -17.53
CA SER A 359 -31.97 22.05 -18.77
C SER A 359 -30.57 22.66 -18.85
N SER A 360 -30.20 23.58 -17.96
CA SER A 360 -28.91 24.28 -18.06
C SER A 360 -28.16 24.39 -16.74
N VAL A 361 -26.84 24.29 -16.84
CA VAL A 361 -25.87 24.38 -15.74
C VAL A 361 -24.83 25.45 -16.08
N GLU A 362 -24.51 26.32 -15.12
CA GLU A 362 -23.37 27.24 -15.20
C GLU A 362 -22.14 26.55 -14.61
N ILE A 363 -21.06 26.50 -15.38
CA ILE A 363 -19.76 26.00 -14.95
C ILE A 363 -18.89 27.21 -14.63
N SER A 364 -18.38 27.28 -13.40
CA SER A 364 -17.50 28.35 -12.92
C SER A 364 -16.15 27.79 -12.53
N HIS A 365 -15.06 28.40 -12.98
CA HIS A 365 -13.71 28.03 -12.56
C HIS A 365 -13.38 28.68 -11.21
N LYS A 366 -12.97 27.88 -10.21
CA LYS A 366 -12.74 28.33 -8.82
C LYS A 366 -11.69 29.42 -8.69
N ILE A 367 -10.62 29.33 -9.48
CA ILE A 367 -9.49 30.29 -9.46
C ILE A 367 -9.74 31.52 -10.34
N THR A 368 -10.08 31.33 -11.61
CA THR A 368 -10.18 32.45 -12.57
C THR A 368 -11.53 33.17 -12.51
N GLY A 369 -12.57 32.53 -11.95
CA GLY A 369 -13.94 33.03 -11.97
C GLY A 369 -14.58 33.00 -13.36
N GLU A 370 -13.93 32.38 -14.35
CA GLU A 370 -14.49 32.24 -15.70
C GLU A 370 -15.74 31.36 -15.66
N LYS A 371 -16.81 31.83 -16.32
CA LYS A 371 -18.12 31.19 -16.34
C LYS A 371 -18.54 30.84 -17.74
N ARG A 372 -19.17 29.68 -17.89
CA ARG A 372 -19.84 29.27 -19.13
C ARG A 372 -21.09 28.47 -18.83
N THR A 373 -22.10 28.62 -19.67
CA THR A 373 -23.35 27.88 -19.53
C THR A 373 -23.41 26.75 -20.54
N ILE A 374 -23.86 25.58 -20.09
CA ILE A 374 -24.10 24.41 -20.93
C ILE A 374 -25.55 23.94 -20.82
N ILE A 375 -26.07 23.37 -21.91
CA ILE A 375 -27.38 22.73 -21.92
C ILE A 375 -27.16 21.25 -21.58
N ILE A 376 -27.41 20.87 -20.33
CA ILE A 376 -27.11 19.53 -19.81
C ILE A 376 -28.01 18.46 -20.45
N SER A 377 -29.24 18.83 -20.81
CA SER A 377 -30.22 17.91 -21.44
C SER A 377 -29.81 17.42 -22.82
N ASP A 378 -28.92 18.15 -23.51
CA ASP A 378 -28.40 17.76 -24.82
C ASP A 378 -27.23 16.77 -24.69
N ILE A 379 -26.61 16.72 -23.51
CA ILE A 379 -25.42 15.92 -23.20
C ILE A 379 -25.82 14.63 -22.49
N ILE A 380 -26.77 14.70 -21.55
CA ILE A 380 -27.17 13.59 -20.68
C ILE A 380 -28.68 13.43 -20.70
N ASN A 381 -29.12 12.20 -20.93
CA ASN A 381 -30.51 11.77 -20.80
C ASN A 381 -30.56 10.38 -20.15
N GLU A 382 -31.77 9.92 -19.82
CA GLU A 382 -32.01 8.64 -19.14
C GLU A 382 -31.42 7.44 -19.91
N SER A 383 -31.49 7.45 -21.26
CA SER A 383 -30.92 6.38 -22.09
C SER A 383 -29.38 6.35 -22.00
N ILE A 384 -28.73 7.51 -21.99
CA ILE A 384 -27.27 7.62 -21.83
C ILE A 384 -26.85 7.16 -20.43
N LEU A 385 -27.56 7.59 -19.38
CA LEU A 385 -27.30 7.16 -18.00
C LEU A 385 -27.42 5.65 -17.86
N GLN A 386 -28.49 5.06 -18.39
CA GLN A 386 -28.69 3.61 -18.34
C GLN A 386 -27.58 2.86 -19.08
N LYS A 387 -27.17 3.35 -20.26
CA LYS A 387 -26.06 2.77 -21.01
C LYS A 387 -24.75 2.79 -20.21
N LEU A 388 -24.44 3.90 -19.54
CA LEU A 388 -23.25 4.01 -18.67
C LEU A 388 -23.31 3.02 -17.51
N ILE A 389 -24.47 2.89 -16.86
CA ILE A 389 -24.69 1.91 -15.77
C ILE A 389 -24.39 0.49 -16.27
N ASP A 390 -24.94 0.12 -17.43
CA ASP A 390 -24.76 -1.22 -18.00
C ASP A 390 -23.31 -1.48 -18.41
N GLU A 391 -22.64 -0.49 -19.01
CA GLU A 391 -21.21 -0.56 -19.35
C GLU A 391 -20.35 -0.73 -18.09
N ILE A 392 -20.55 0.07 -17.04
CA ILE A 392 -19.82 -0.03 -15.76
C ILE A 392 -20.01 -1.43 -15.14
N LYS A 393 -21.24 -1.94 -15.14
CA LYS A 393 -21.57 -3.27 -14.57
C LYS A 393 -20.90 -4.39 -15.35
N SER A 394 -20.87 -4.31 -16.67
CA SER A 394 -20.35 -5.37 -17.56
C SER A 394 -18.82 -5.57 -17.50
N LYS A 395 -18.07 -4.51 -17.16
CA LYS A 395 -16.60 -4.53 -17.20
C LYS A 395 -16.01 -5.11 -15.90
N GLN A 396 -14.71 -5.38 -15.89
CA GLN A 396 -13.96 -5.86 -14.71
C GLN A 396 -12.60 -5.17 -14.67
N GLY A 397 -12.00 -5.05 -13.48
CA GLY A 397 -10.75 -4.32 -13.29
C GLY A 397 -10.88 -2.82 -13.59
N THR A 398 -9.80 -2.22 -14.09
CA THR A 398 -9.78 -0.84 -14.61
C THR A 398 -10.09 -0.84 -16.11
N PHE A 399 -10.96 0.05 -16.57
CA PHE A 399 -11.39 0.10 -17.98
C PHE A 399 -11.70 1.53 -18.44
N GLU A 400 -11.78 1.72 -19.75
CA GLU A 400 -12.24 2.96 -20.40
C GLU A 400 -13.75 2.90 -20.67
N LEU A 401 -14.40 4.07 -20.62
CA LEU A 401 -15.75 4.30 -21.09
C LEU A 401 -15.75 5.41 -22.14
N ALA A 402 -15.71 5.04 -23.43
CA ALA A 402 -15.73 6.01 -24.54
C ALA A 402 -17.03 6.84 -24.59
N SER A 403 -18.12 6.27 -24.09
CA SER A 403 -19.39 6.97 -23.86
C SER A 403 -19.26 8.12 -22.87
N PHE A 404 -18.37 7.99 -21.87
CA PHE A 404 -18.15 8.99 -20.85
C PHE A 404 -17.21 10.11 -21.29
N SER A 405 -16.22 9.82 -22.16
CA SER A 405 -15.27 10.84 -22.62
C SER A 405 -15.95 11.99 -23.36
N VAL A 406 -17.00 11.70 -24.14
CA VAL A 406 -17.81 12.72 -24.82
C VAL A 406 -18.47 13.67 -23.81
N ILE A 407 -18.92 13.13 -22.67
CA ILE A 407 -19.53 13.90 -21.60
C ILE A 407 -18.49 14.75 -20.86
N GLN A 408 -17.30 14.19 -20.61
CA GLN A 408 -16.17 14.93 -20.02
C GLN A 408 -15.73 16.10 -20.89
N ASP A 409 -15.60 15.90 -22.20
CA ASP A 409 -15.22 16.94 -23.14
C ASP A 409 -16.26 18.07 -23.14
N ALA A 410 -17.55 17.73 -23.12
CA ALA A 410 -18.63 18.70 -23.06
C ALA A 410 -18.66 19.47 -21.71
N LEU A 411 -18.41 18.78 -20.59
CA LEU A 411 -18.32 19.39 -19.26
C LEU A 411 -16.98 20.11 -19.02
N GLY A 412 -15.98 19.86 -19.87
CA GLY A 412 -14.62 20.42 -19.86
C GLY A 412 -13.82 20.17 -18.59
N PHE A 413 -13.89 18.95 -18.05
CA PHE A 413 -12.97 18.50 -17.03
C PHE A 413 -12.22 17.23 -17.44
N ASN A 414 -10.92 17.20 -17.13
CA ASN A 414 -10.13 15.97 -17.13
C ASN A 414 -9.97 15.57 -15.66
N ILE A 415 -10.83 14.69 -15.15
CA ILE A 415 -10.74 14.30 -13.74
C ILE A 415 -9.49 13.45 -13.52
N VAL A 416 -8.52 14.02 -12.81
CA VAL A 416 -7.37 13.32 -12.26
C VAL A 416 -7.73 12.93 -10.83
N LYS A 417 -8.26 11.71 -10.69
CA LYS A 417 -8.49 10.98 -9.43
C LYS A 417 -9.49 11.62 -8.44
N GLY A 418 -10.61 10.95 -8.21
CA GLY A 418 -11.48 11.20 -7.06
C GLY A 418 -10.82 10.68 -5.77
N GLY A 419 -10.73 11.53 -4.75
CA GLY A 419 -10.42 11.19 -3.36
C GLY A 419 -9.00 10.67 -3.09
N ASN A 420 -8.34 11.19 -2.04
CA ASN A 420 -7.25 10.46 -1.40
C ASN A 420 -7.82 9.52 -0.32
N SER A 421 -7.10 8.46 0.06
CA SER A 421 -7.54 7.49 1.08
C SER A 421 -7.75 8.09 2.49
N SER A 422 -7.43 9.36 2.65
CA SER A 422 -7.58 10.19 3.85
C SER A 422 -8.76 11.17 3.76
N GLN A 423 -9.67 11.01 2.79
CA GLN A 423 -10.88 11.82 2.65
C GLN A 423 -12.12 10.92 2.66
N LYS A 424 -13.16 11.30 3.40
CA LYS A 424 -14.50 10.67 3.33
C LYS A 424 -15.45 11.37 2.37
N ALA A 425 -15.18 12.63 2.06
CA ALA A 425 -16.00 13.45 1.18
C ALA A 425 -15.54 13.32 -0.26
N ASP A 426 -16.35 12.64 -1.06
CA ASP A 426 -16.10 12.44 -2.49
C ASP A 426 -16.73 13.56 -3.33
N ILE A 427 -17.85 14.12 -2.84
CA ILE A 427 -18.65 15.15 -3.52
C ILE A 427 -19.12 16.23 -2.55
N LEU A 428 -19.23 17.46 -3.05
CA LEU A 428 -19.72 18.64 -2.33
C LEU A 428 -20.97 19.17 -3.04
N LEU A 429 -22.04 19.41 -2.29
CA LEU A 429 -23.34 19.81 -2.83
C LEU A 429 -23.87 21.07 -2.13
N ASP A 430 -24.40 22.01 -2.90
CA ASP A 430 -25.31 23.01 -2.33
C ASP A 430 -26.71 22.41 -2.38
N ILE A 431 -27.35 22.26 -1.21
CA ILE A 431 -28.59 21.51 -1.07
C ILE A 431 -29.64 22.26 -0.24
N SER A 432 -30.90 22.00 -0.55
CA SER A 432 -32.01 22.44 0.31
C SER A 432 -33.18 21.47 0.33
N ASN A 433 -33.78 21.29 1.50
CA ASN A 433 -35.11 20.69 1.68
C ASN A 433 -35.97 21.60 2.57
N GLN A 434 -37.04 21.05 3.17
CA GLN A 434 -37.89 21.82 4.09
C GLN A 434 -37.19 22.17 5.42
N GLU A 435 -36.14 21.45 5.80
CA GLU A 435 -35.49 21.57 7.11
C GLU A 435 -34.18 22.37 7.05
N ILE A 436 -33.40 22.21 5.99
CA ILE A 436 -32.07 22.79 5.87
C ILE A 436 -31.82 23.45 4.52
N ASN A 437 -30.95 24.45 4.53
CA ASN A 437 -30.29 25.01 3.36
C ASN A 437 -28.79 25.07 3.66
N LYS A 438 -27.98 24.34 2.88
CA LYS A 438 -26.55 24.13 3.13
C LYS A 438 -25.75 24.35 1.85
N TYR A 439 -24.53 24.85 2.04
CA TYR A 439 -23.58 25.11 0.97
C TYR A 439 -22.32 24.28 1.22
N ASP A 440 -21.75 23.74 0.15
CA ASP A 440 -20.60 22.82 0.17
C ASP A 440 -20.78 21.65 1.14
N GLU A 441 -22.00 21.12 1.22
CA GLU A 441 -22.32 20.00 2.08
C GLU A 441 -21.62 18.73 1.55
N ALA A 442 -20.79 18.13 2.39
CA ALA A 442 -19.91 17.03 2.00
C ALA A 442 -20.59 15.66 2.12
N PHE A 443 -20.48 14.84 1.06
CA PHE A 443 -20.99 13.48 1.04
C PHE A 443 -19.91 12.48 0.61
N GLY A 444 -19.89 11.32 1.26
CA GLY A 444 -19.17 10.14 0.76
C GLY A 444 -20.04 9.30 -0.17
N ILE A 445 -19.44 8.49 -1.04
CA ILE A 445 -20.15 7.68 -2.05
C ILE A 445 -19.95 6.18 -1.77
N LYS A 446 -21.03 5.41 -1.85
CA LYS A 446 -21.03 3.94 -1.74
C LYS A 446 -21.77 3.33 -2.93
N SER A 447 -21.04 2.65 -3.80
CA SER A 447 -21.60 2.07 -5.03
C SER A 447 -21.79 0.55 -4.92
N TYR A 448 -22.97 0.10 -5.35
CA TYR A 448 -23.34 -1.30 -5.54
C TYR A 448 -23.33 -1.73 -7.02
N LEU A 449 -22.78 -0.92 -7.93
CA LEU A 449 -22.60 -1.30 -9.34
C LEU A 449 -21.47 -2.32 -9.55
N GLY A 450 -20.56 -2.42 -8.57
CA GLY A 450 -19.45 -3.37 -8.56
C GLY A 450 -19.57 -4.43 -7.46
N ALA A 451 -18.40 -4.86 -6.95
CA ALA A 451 -18.36 -5.59 -5.69
C ALA A 451 -18.92 -4.71 -4.57
N LYS A 452 -19.44 -5.35 -3.52
CA LYS A 452 -19.99 -4.63 -2.38
C LYS A 452 -18.99 -3.61 -1.82
N PRO A 453 -19.44 -2.39 -1.51
CA PRO A 453 -18.55 -1.35 -1.01
C PRO A 453 -17.99 -1.74 0.35
N THR A 454 -16.81 -1.21 0.66
CA THR A 454 -16.16 -1.41 1.96
C THR A 454 -16.39 -0.19 2.83
N LEU A 455 -16.73 -0.43 4.11
CA LEU A 455 -16.85 0.60 5.13
C LEU A 455 -15.48 0.86 5.78
N LEU A 456 -14.76 -0.21 6.13
CA LEU A 456 -13.40 -0.16 6.67
C LEU A 456 -12.52 -1.20 5.98
N ASN A 457 -11.50 -0.74 5.25
CA ASN A 457 -10.55 -1.60 4.55
C ASN A 457 -9.58 -2.27 5.52
N ALA A 458 -9.20 -3.51 5.20
CA ALA A 458 -8.14 -4.21 5.91
C ALA A 458 -6.77 -3.58 5.64
N SER A 459 -5.96 -3.44 6.67
CA SER A 459 -4.57 -3.00 6.58
C SER A 459 -3.80 -3.48 7.82
N GLY A 460 -2.48 -3.23 7.88
CA GLY A 460 -1.75 -3.40 9.15
C GLY A 460 -2.31 -2.53 10.29
N ASN A 461 -3.00 -1.42 9.96
CA ASN A 461 -3.60 -0.53 10.96
C ASN A 461 -4.90 -1.08 11.55
N THR A 462 -5.47 -2.14 10.97
CA THR A 462 -6.71 -2.79 11.46
C THR A 462 -6.44 -4.14 12.12
N ASN A 463 -5.20 -4.42 12.52
CA ASN A 463 -4.84 -5.61 13.29
C ASN A 463 -5.04 -5.41 14.79
N PHE A 464 -5.48 -6.47 15.46
CA PHE A 464 -5.73 -6.56 16.89
C PHE A 464 -4.94 -7.73 17.47
N ILE A 465 -4.20 -7.45 18.53
CA ILE A 465 -3.25 -8.37 19.14
C ILE A 465 -3.88 -9.04 20.36
N PHE A 466 -3.76 -10.36 20.41
CA PHE A 466 -4.15 -11.21 21.52
C PHE A 466 -2.91 -11.93 22.03
N LYS A 467 -2.61 -11.80 23.32
CA LYS A 467 -1.65 -12.66 24.00
C LYS A 467 -2.28 -14.05 24.17
N ILE A 468 -1.51 -15.09 23.92
CA ILE A 468 -1.93 -16.48 24.14
C ILE A 468 -1.28 -16.98 25.43
N GLU A 469 -2.08 -17.07 26.49
CA GLU A 469 -1.65 -17.63 27.77
C GLU A 469 -1.82 -19.15 27.79
N GLN A 470 -1.06 -19.87 28.62
CA GLN A 470 -1.17 -21.32 28.84
C GLN A 470 -0.90 -22.24 27.63
N LEU A 471 -0.34 -21.72 26.53
CA LEU A 471 0.10 -22.51 25.39
C LEU A 471 1.63 -22.64 25.35
N SER A 472 2.14 -23.85 25.13
CA SER A 472 3.58 -24.09 24.92
C SER A 472 4.04 -23.60 23.54
N ASN A 473 5.20 -22.94 23.47
CA ASN A 473 5.84 -22.50 22.22
C ASN A 473 6.08 -23.65 21.23
N GLU A 474 6.22 -24.89 21.71
CA GLU A 474 6.41 -26.09 20.88
C GLU A 474 5.21 -26.37 19.96
N LYS A 475 4.00 -25.93 20.34
CA LYS A 475 2.77 -26.11 19.54
C LYS A 475 2.64 -25.11 18.40
N MET A 476 3.47 -24.06 18.37
CA MET A 476 3.34 -22.98 17.40
C MET A 476 3.44 -23.47 15.95
N ASP A 477 4.43 -24.31 15.64
CA ASP A 477 4.63 -24.84 14.28
C ASP A 477 3.47 -25.71 13.81
N GLU A 478 3.02 -26.60 14.70
CA GLU A 478 1.90 -27.51 14.44
C GLU A 478 0.62 -26.72 14.11
N ILE A 479 0.30 -25.71 14.92
CA ILE A 479 -0.89 -24.86 14.73
C ILE A 479 -0.76 -24.00 13.47
N ASN A 480 0.40 -23.36 13.26
CA ASN A 480 0.60 -22.49 12.10
C ASN A 480 0.57 -23.25 10.76
N ALA A 481 0.90 -24.55 10.77
CA ALA A 481 0.84 -25.43 9.61
C ALA A 481 -0.60 -25.77 9.15
N ILE A 482 -1.63 -25.48 9.95
CA ILE A 482 -3.04 -25.65 9.54
C ILE A 482 -3.35 -24.73 8.35
N ASP A 483 -3.63 -25.29 7.17
CA ASP A 483 -3.94 -24.56 5.94
C ASP A 483 -5.21 -25.09 5.26
N THR A 484 -6.32 -25.07 6.00
CA THR A 484 -7.67 -25.37 5.50
C THR A 484 -8.34 -24.11 4.94
N SER A 485 -9.46 -24.26 4.25
CA SER A 485 -10.31 -23.11 3.83
C SER A 485 -10.84 -22.30 5.01
N THR A 486 -10.85 -22.88 6.21
CA THR A 486 -11.25 -22.27 7.49
C THR A 486 -10.07 -22.09 8.45
N LYS A 487 -8.83 -22.03 7.94
CA LYS A 487 -7.61 -22.09 8.76
C LYS A 487 -7.57 -21.17 9.96
N LEU A 488 -8.13 -19.96 9.88
CA LEU A 488 -8.17 -19.03 11.00
C LEU A 488 -8.99 -19.56 12.16
N ARG A 489 -10.19 -20.07 11.87
CA ARG A 489 -11.05 -20.75 12.85
C ARG A 489 -10.34 -21.97 13.42
N ASP A 490 -9.78 -22.80 12.54
CA ASP A 490 -9.21 -24.08 12.94
C ASP A 490 -7.95 -23.90 13.79
N ARG A 491 -7.17 -22.84 13.53
CA ARG A 491 -6.06 -22.40 14.40
C ARG A 491 -6.55 -21.92 15.75
N ILE A 492 -7.59 -21.09 15.81
CA ILE A 492 -8.18 -20.63 17.08
C ILE A 492 -8.64 -21.83 17.92
N ILE A 493 -9.39 -22.76 17.32
CA ILE A 493 -9.85 -23.98 18.01
C ILE A 493 -8.67 -24.84 18.46
N SER A 494 -7.65 -24.99 17.62
CA SER A 494 -6.45 -25.76 17.97
C SER A 494 -5.70 -25.14 19.14
N ILE A 495 -5.58 -23.81 19.19
CA ILE A 495 -4.99 -23.09 20.33
C ILE A 495 -5.76 -23.42 21.62
N GLU A 496 -7.08 -23.30 21.62
CA GLU A 496 -7.92 -23.57 22.79
C GLU A 496 -7.90 -25.04 23.23
N ASN A 497 -7.95 -25.97 22.28
CA ASN A 497 -7.88 -27.41 22.56
C ASN A 497 -6.53 -27.82 23.18
N ASN A 498 -5.47 -27.03 22.93
CA ASN A 498 -4.16 -27.20 23.56
C ASN A 498 -4.04 -26.37 24.86
N GLY A 499 -5.15 -25.87 25.41
CA GLY A 499 -5.20 -25.10 26.66
C GLY A 499 -4.89 -23.61 26.52
N GLY A 500 -4.65 -23.12 25.31
CA GLY A 500 -4.33 -21.71 25.07
C GLY A 500 -5.52 -20.78 25.31
N ILE A 501 -5.29 -19.67 26.01
CA ILE A 501 -6.30 -18.66 26.32
C ILE A 501 -5.97 -17.35 25.60
N PHE A 502 -6.94 -16.82 24.85
CA PHE A 502 -6.82 -15.53 24.17
C PHE A 502 -7.08 -14.39 25.15
N LYS A 503 -6.09 -13.52 25.33
CA LYS A 503 -6.19 -12.30 26.13
C LYS A 503 -5.92 -11.09 25.27
N TYR A 504 -6.93 -10.23 25.09
CA TYR A 504 -6.77 -9.04 24.29
C TYR A 504 -5.73 -8.09 24.90
N VAL A 505 -4.89 -7.50 24.04
CA VAL A 505 -3.82 -6.57 24.42
C VAL A 505 -4.11 -5.16 23.89
N GLY A 506 -4.52 -5.06 22.63
CA GLY A 506 -4.70 -3.77 21.95
C GLY A 506 -4.72 -3.92 20.43
N ALA A 507 -5.02 -2.84 19.72
CA ALA A 507 -4.73 -2.78 18.29
C ALA A 507 -3.21 -2.71 18.05
N GLU A 508 -2.73 -3.27 16.95
CA GLU A 508 -1.31 -3.25 16.57
C GLU A 508 -0.76 -1.82 16.45
N LYS A 509 -1.60 -0.89 15.99
CA LYS A 509 -1.28 0.53 15.94
C LYS A 509 -2.00 1.28 17.04
N GLU A 510 -1.26 2.13 17.75
CA GLU A 510 -1.81 2.98 18.81
C GLU A 510 -2.89 3.94 18.30
N THR A 511 -2.78 4.38 17.03
CA THR A 511 -3.79 5.23 16.38
C THR A 511 -5.16 4.59 16.34
N MET A 512 -5.25 3.30 15.99
CA MET A 512 -6.51 2.55 16.00
C MET A 512 -7.08 2.47 17.42
N THR A 513 -6.26 2.15 18.42
CA THR A 513 -6.71 2.12 19.83
C THR A 513 -7.22 3.48 20.28
N TYR A 514 -6.51 4.56 19.93
CA TYR A 514 -6.90 5.93 20.25
C TYR A 514 -8.25 6.29 19.60
N ASN A 515 -8.41 6.03 18.30
CA ASN A 515 -9.64 6.36 17.59
C ASN A 515 -10.84 5.57 18.11
N LEU A 516 -10.67 4.29 18.45
CA LEU A 516 -11.74 3.50 19.07
C LEU A 516 -12.14 4.09 20.43
N LYS A 517 -11.17 4.52 21.24
CA LYS A 517 -11.45 5.19 22.53
C LYS A 517 -12.15 6.54 22.37
N MET A 518 -11.89 7.26 21.29
CA MET A 518 -12.60 8.50 20.94
C MET A 518 -14.09 8.24 20.65
N VAL A 519 -14.41 7.11 20.01
CA VAL A 519 -15.81 6.67 19.83
C VAL A 519 -16.43 6.34 21.19
N ASP A 520 -15.79 5.43 21.93
CA ASP A 520 -16.20 5.01 23.27
C ASP A 520 -15.01 4.37 24.00
N SER A 521 -14.82 4.69 25.28
CA SER A 521 -13.70 4.15 26.07
C SER A 521 -13.65 2.60 26.11
N LEU A 522 -14.80 1.93 25.98
CA LEU A 522 -14.92 0.47 25.98
C LEU A 522 -14.77 -0.16 24.58
N MET A 523 -14.74 0.65 23.52
CA MET A 523 -14.78 0.16 22.14
C MET A 523 -13.64 -0.80 21.76
N PRO A 524 -12.37 -0.62 22.22
CA PRO A 524 -11.31 -1.57 21.91
C PRO A 524 -11.65 -3.00 22.37
N GLU A 525 -12.18 -3.17 23.58
CA GLU A 525 -12.55 -4.47 24.14
C GLU A 525 -13.76 -5.07 23.41
N ILE A 526 -14.75 -4.22 23.09
CA ILE A 526 -15.92 -4.63 22.31
C ILE A 526 -15.49 -5.20 20.95
N ILE A 527 -14.60 -4.50 20.24
CA ILE A 527 -14.13 -4.93 18.92
C ILE A 527 -13.28 -6.19 18.99
N ALA A 528 -12.47 -6.36 20.04
CA ALA A 528 -11.75 -7.59 20.27
C ALA A 528 -12.69 -8.81 20.36
N HIS A 529 -13.81 -8.67 21.08
CA HIS A 529 -14.81 -9.73 21.19
C HIS A 529 -15.60 -9.94 19.89
N VAL A 530 -15.92 -8.87 19.16
CA VAL A 530 -16.53 -8.96 17.81
C VAL A 530 -15.64 -9.74 16.85
N LEU A 531 -14.34 -9.45 16.83
CA LEU A 531 -13.35 -10.17 16.01
C LEU A 531 -13.26 -11.63 16.40
N TYR A 532 -13.12 -11.90 17.70
CA TYR A 532 -13.01 -13.25 18.21
C TYR A 532 -14.27 -14.08 17.86
N ALA A 533 -15.46 -13.51 18.06
CA ALA A 533 -16.72 -14.14 17.69
C ALA A 533 -16.82 -14.42 16.18
N PHE A 534 -16.44 -13.45 15.33
CA PHE A 534 -16.41 -13.62 13.89
C PHE A 534 -15.49 -14.75 13.45
N TYR A 535 -14.23 -14.77 13.90
CA TYR A 535 -13.26 -15.75 13.41
C TYR A 535 -13.51 -17.16 13.99
N LYS A 536 -13.88 -17.28 15.28
CA LYS A 536 -14.14 -18.57 15.93
C LYS A 536 -15.48 -19.18 15.48
N HIS A 537 -16.55 -18.39 15.52
CA HIS A 537 -17.92 -18.87 15.27
C HIS A 537 -18.40 -18.63 13.85
N ARG A 538 -17.62 -17.93 13.00
CA ARG A 538 -17.92 -17.68 11.58
C ARG A 538 -19.23 -16.89 11.37
N ILE A 539 -19.59 -16.07 12.35
CA ILE A 539 -20.76 -15.17 12.29
C ILE A 539 -20.31 -13.86 11.66
N SER A 540 -20.74 -13.54 10.44
CA SER A 540 -20.27 -12.35 9.72
C SER A 540 -21.13 -11.10 9.91
N SER A 541 -22.44 -11.23 10.16
CA SER A 541 -23.33 -10.08 10.36
C SER A 541 -23.05 -9.41 11.70
N ILE A 542 -22.84 -8.08 11.70
CA ILE A 542 -22.61 -7.33 12.94
C ILE A 542 -23.77 -7.53 13.92
N ALA A 543 -25.01 -7.37 13.45
CA ALA A 543 -26.18 -7.58 14.30
C ALA A 543 -26.19 -8.96 14.98
N LYS A 544 -25.91 -10.04 14.22
CA LYS A 544 -25.86 -11.40 14.76
C LYS A 544 -24.68 -11.63 15.71
N ILE A 545 -23.54 -10.99 15.47
CA ILE A 545 -22.39 -11.05 16.38
C ILE A 545 -22.75 -10.40 17.71
N ILE A 546 -23.42 -9.24 17.68
CA ILE A 546 -23.82 -8.52 18.90
C ILE A 546 -24.88 -9.29 19.69
N ASP A 547 -25.84 -9.92 19.00
CA ASP A 547 -26.78 -10.85 19.63
C ASP A 547 -26.03 -11.98 20.34
N PHE A 548 -25.11 -12.64 19.63
CA PHE A 548 -24.30 -13.73 20.17
C PHE A 548 -23.46 -13.30 21.39
N ILE A 549 -22.74 -12.19 21.30
CA ILE A 549 -21.90 -11.67 22.40
C ILE A 549 -22.74 -11.34 23.63
N HIS A 550 -23.90 -10.71 23.43
CA HIS A 550 -24.79 -10.37 24.53
C HIS A 550 -25.36 -11.61 25.22
N GLU A 551 -25.78 -12.62 24.45
CA GLU A 551 -26.29 -13.90 24.98
C GLU A 551 -25.23 -14.70 25.74
N GLN A 552 -23.95 -14.66 25.31
CA GLN A 552 -22.85 -15.31 26.04
C GLN A 552 -22.57 -14.62 27.39
N GLY A 553 -22.75 -13.29 27.48
CA GLY A 553 -22.62 -12.53 28.73
C GLY A 553 -21.19 -12.30 29.24
N GLU A 554 -20.19 -13.03 28.75
CA GLU A 554 -18.77 -12.94 29.16
C GLU A 554 -18.22 -11.51 29.05
N LEU A 555 -18.42 -10.86 27.89
CA LEU A 555 -17.98 -9.48 27.69
C LEU A 555 -18.60 -8.53 28.72
N ASN A 556 -19.89 -8.70 29.04
CA ASN A 556 -20.54 -7.80 29.98
C ASN A 556 -20.02 -8.00 31.41
N GLN A 557 -19.66 -9.22 31.78
CA GLN A 557 -19.01 -9.49 33.06
C GLN A 557 -17.61 -8.85 33.12
N GLN A 558 -16.89 -8.81 32.00
CA GLN A 558 -15.55 -8.24 31.93
C GLN A 558 -15.53 -6.70 31.97
N ILE A 559 -16.39 -6.04 31.19
CA ILE A 559 -16.31 -4.58 30.99
C ILE A 559 -17.56 -3.80 31.40
N ASN A 560 -18.64 -4.49 31.80
CA ASN A 560 -19.91 -3.89 32.20
C ASN A 560 -20.41 -2.82 31.22
N TYR A 561 -20.63 -3.20 29.96
CA TYR A 561 -21.12 -2.27 28.93
C TYR A 561 -22.60 -1.87 29.13
N GLY A 562 -23.32 -2.54 30.03
CA GLY A 562 -24.73 -2.31 30.32
C GLY A 562 -25.64 -3.39 29.75
N ASP A 563 -26.76 -2.99 29.15
CA ASP A 563 -27.72 -3.90 28.51
C ASP A 563 -27.44 -4.06 27.00
N LYS A 564 -28.28 -4.84 26.32
CA LYS A 564 -28.16 -5.06 24.86
C LYS A 564 -28.30 -3.75 24.07
N ALA A 565 -29.19 -2.86 24.50
CA ALA A 565 -29.47 -1.61 23.80
C ALA A 565 -28.27 -0.66 23.88
N ALA A 566 -27.56 -0.64 25.01
CA ALA A 566 -26.31 0.09 25.19
C ALA A 566 -25.21 -0.43 24.25
N LEU A 567 -25.05 -1.75 24.13
CA LEU A 567 -24.07 -2.36 23.22
C LEU A 567 -24.38 -2.04 21.75
N ILE A 568 -25.65 -2.16 21.34
CA ILE A 568 -26.10 -1.81 19.99
C ILE A 568 -25.80 -0.33 19.68
N ASN A 569 -26.11 0.58 20.60
CA ASN A 569 -25.84 2.01 20.41
C ASN A 569 -24.34 2.30 20.23
N LYS A 570 -23.48 1.67 21.03
CA LYS A 570 -22.02 1.83 20.92
C LYS A 570 -21.53 1.38 19.54
N ILE A 571 -21.99 0.23 19.05
CA ILE A 571 -21.64 -0.28 17.72
C ILE A 571 -22.17 0.60 16.60
N GLN A 572 -23.44 1.03 16.69
CA GLN A 572 -24.02 1.96 15.72
C GLN A 572 -23.22 3.26 15.63
N LYS A 573 -22.79 3.80 16.77
CA LYS A 573 -21.92 4.98 16.82
C LYS A 573 -20.60 4.73 16.09
N LEU A 574 -19.92 3.62 16.36
CA LEU A 574 -18.68 3.26 15.66
C LEU A 574 -18.89 3.19 14.14
N LEU A 575 -19.96 2.55 13.67
CA LEU A 575 -20.20 2.40 12.23
C LEU A 575 -20.42 3.76 11.54
N VAL A 576 -21.15 4.67 12.19
CA VAL A 576 -21.35 6.04 11.71
C VAL A 576 -20.02 6.80 11.71
N ASP A 577 -19.27 6.74 12.81
CA ASP A 577 -17.98 7.44 12.94
C ASP A 577 -17.01 6.97 11.85
N VAL A 578 -16.92 5.65 11.60
CA VAL A 578 -16.12 5.05 10.51
C VAL A 578 -16.59 5.51 9.13
N LEU A 579 -17.89 5.67 8.92
CA LEU A 579 -18.41 6.14 7.64
C LEU A 579 -18.02 7.61 7.39
N LEU A 580 -18.14 8.47 8.40
CA LEU A 580 -18.14 9.92 8.22
C LEU A 580 -16.82 10.63 8.56
N GLY A 581 -15.93 10.06 9.37
CA GLY A 581 -14.67 10.74 9.73
C GLY A 581 -13.53 9.86 10.26
N PHE A 582 -13.81 8.68 10.82
CA PHE A 582 -12.79 7.82 11.41
C PHE A 582 -11.99 7.08 10.31
N PHE A 583 -10.67 7.12 10.43
CA PHE A 583 -9.70 6.35 9.65
C PHE A 583 -8.86 5.44 10.55
N ALA A 584 -8.38 4.31 10.02
CA ALA A 584 -7.53 3.40 10.80
C ALA A 584 -6.09 3.92 11.00
N GLY A 585 -5.56 4.64 10.01
CA GLY A 585 -4.13 4.99 9.91
C GLY A 585 -3.74 6.34 10.52
N SER A 586 -4.69 7.26 10.71
CA SER A 586 -4.45 8.60 11.25
C SER A 586 -5.21 8.80 12.55
N LYS A 587 -4.67 9.62 13.47
CA LYS A 587 -5.42 10.01 14.67
C LYS A 587 -6.63 10.84 14.27
N TRP A 588 -7.80 10.47 14.76
CA TRP A 588 -9.06 11.15 14.51
C TRP A 588 -9.31 12.22 15.58
N ASP A 589 -9.66 13.42 15.15
CA ASP A 589 -9.94 14.57 16.02
C ASP A 589 -11.39 14.59 16.55
N GLY A 590 -12.23 13.65 16.10
CA GLY A 590 -13.64 13.56 16.44
C GLY A 590 -14.57 14.30 15.47
N ASN A 591 -14.04 15.00 14.46
CA ASN A 591 -14.84 15.72 13.48
C ASN A 591 -15.21 14.82 12.29
N TYR A 592 -16.40 15.03 11.74
CA TYR A 592 -16.78 14.39 10.49
C TYR A 592 -16.23 15.16 9.30
N GLU A 593 -15.75 14.44 8.29
CA GLU A 593 -15.32 15.00 7.01
C GLU A 593 -16.46 15.04 5.99
N ALA A 594 -17.51 14.25 6.22
CA ALA A 594 -18.75 14.23 5.45
C ALA A 594 -19.96 14.27 6.39
N ASN A 595 -21.02 14.95 5.98
CA ASN A 595 -22.29 15.04 6.70
C ASN A 595 -23.34 14.04 6.18
N GLY A 596 -22.97 13.22 5.20
CA GLY A 596 -23.83 12.19 4.67
C GLY A 596 -23.09 11.19 3.79
N SER A 597 -23.85 10.20 3.32
CA SER A 597 -23.37 9.27 2.31
C SER A 597 -24.44 9.02 1.25
N ILE A 598 -24.04 9.09 -0.02
CA ILE A 598 -24.88 8.75 -1.15
C ILE A 598 -24.62 7.29 -1.54
N VAL A 599 -25.69 6.53 -1.65
CA VAL A 599 -25.67 5.13 -2.05
C VAL A 599 -26.19 5.00 -3.47
N ILE A 600 -25.35 4.46 -4.36
CA ILE A 600 -25.73 4.09 -5.72
C ILE A 600 -26.12 2.62 -5.70
N LYS A 601 -27.39 2.32 -5.93
CA LYS A 601 -27.91 0.95 -5.95
C LYS A 601 -27.42 0.19 -7.18
N ASN A 602 -27.57 -1.14 -7.20
CA ASN A 602 -27.26 -1.96 -8.37
C ASN A 602 -28.16 -1.64 -9.59
N THR A 603 -29.30 -0.98 -9.38
CA THR A 603 -30.15 -0.43 -10.45
C THR A 603 -29.58 0.85 -11.07
N GLY A 604 -28.67 1.54 -10.37
CA GLY A 604 -28.19 2.88 -10.70
C GLY A 604 -28.94 3.99 -9.99
N ASP A 605 -30.05 3.69 -9.30
CA ASP A 605 -30.77 4.69 -8.49
C ASP A 605 -29.89 5.17 -7.33
N CYS A 606 -30.03 6.45 -7.02
CA CYS A 606 -29.25 7.11 -5.98
C CYS A 606 -30.16 7.55 -4.84
N VAL A 607 -29.75 7.25 -3.62
CA VAL A 607 -30.41 7.69 -2.38
C VAL A 607 -29.35 8.14 -1.39
N ALA A 608 -29.71 9.02 -0.46
CA ALA A 608 -28.77 9.59 0.50
C ALA A 608 -29.15 9.30 1.96
N PHE A 609 -28.13 9.10 2.78
CA PHE A 609 -28.23 9.29 4.22
C PHE A 609 -27.56 10.60 4.60
N HIS A 610 -28.10 11.29 5.59
CA HIS A 610 -27.59 12.57 6.07
C HIS A 610 -27.71 12.65 7.59
N VAL A 611 -26.83 13.43 8.25
CA VAL A 611 -26.78 13.56 9.71
C VAL A 611 -28.08 14.12 10.34
N ILE A 612 -28.93 14.79 9.56
CA ILE A 612 -30.26 15.23 10.01
C ILE A 612 -31.20 14.05 10.30
N ASP A 613 -30.97 12.89 9.66
CA ASP A 613 -31.71 11.64 9.87
C ASP A 613 -30.74 10.51 10.25
N LEU A 614 -30.08 10.72 11.38
CA LEU A 614 -29.08 9.78 11.89
C LEU A 614 -29.69 8.42 12.28
N ALA A 615 -30.98 8.39 12.64
CA ALA A 615 -31.66 7.17 13.04
C ALA A 615 -31.70 6.14 11.91
N SER A 616 -32.08 6.57 10.70
CA SER A 616 -32.15 5.68 9.53
C SER A 616 -30.77 5.17 9.13
N LEU A 617 -29.75 6.04 9.18
CA LEU A 617 -28.36 5.66 8.90
C LEU A 617 -27.82 4.63 9.91
N LYS A 618 -28.06 4.84 11.21
CA LYS A 618 -27.64 3.90 12.27
C LYS A 618 -28.23 2.51 12.06
N THR A 619 -29.53 2.44 11.79
CA THR A 619 -30.23 1.17 11.55
C THR A 619 -29.71 0.49 10.28
N TYR A 620 -29.60 1.24 9.17
CA TYR A 620 -29.04 0.73 7.91
C TYR A 620 -27.67 0.10 8.11
N LEU A 621 -26.73 0.82 8.73
CA LEU A 621 -25.37 0.33 8.95
C LEU A 621 -25.35 -0.91 9.86
N TYR A 622 -26.11 -0.90 10.96
CA TYR A 622 -26.13 -2.04 11.89
C TYR A 622 -26.65 -3.33 11.24
N GLU A 623 -27.69 -3.21 10.41
CA GLU A 623 -28.33 -4.36 9.76
C GLU A 623 -27.55 -4.88 8.55
N HIS A 624 -26.86 -4.00 7.83
CA HIS A 624 -26.25 -4.33 6.53
C HIS A 624 -24.74 -4.55 6.58
N ILE A 625 -24.04 -4.06 7.61
CA ILE A 625 -22.59 -4.26 7.73
C ILE A 625 -22.25 -5.69 8.17
N LYS A 626 -21.24 -6.26 7.52
CA LYS A 626 -20.67 -7.56 7.79
C LYS A 626 -19.15 -7.49 7.93
N MET A 627 -18.62 -8.40 8.74
CA MET A 627 -17.22 -8.74 8.83
C MET A 627 -16.81 -9.59 7.62
N ASP A 628 -15.64 -9.30 7.05
CA ASP A 628 -15.02 -10.09 5.98
C ASP A 628 -13.64 -10.60 6.41
N THR A 629 -13.16 -11.68 5.79
CA THR A 629 -11.81 -12.21 6.05
C THR A 629 -10.85 -11.70 4.98
N PRO A 630 -9.96 -10.76 5.31
CA PRO A 630 -8.98 -10.25 4.35
C PRO A 630 -7.81 -11.23 4.16
N SER A 631 -6.90 -10.90 3.23
CA SER A 631 -5.71 -11.71 2.99
C SER A 631 -4.80 -11.74 4.22
N THR A 632 -4.66 -12.92 4.84
CA THR A 632 -3.79 -13.14 6.01
C THR A 632 -2.34 -12.78 5.74
N THR A 633 -1.88 -13.03 4.50
CA THR A 633 -0.50 -12.77 4.08
C THR A 633 -0.28 -11.27 3.89
N ARG A 634 -1.16 -10.59 3.15
CA ARG A 634 -1.03 -9.14 2.88
C ARG A 634 -1.07 -8.33 4.16
N HIS A 635 -2.00 -8.65 5.06
CA HIS A 635 -2.23 -7.86 6.27
C HIS A 635 -1.59 -8.46 7.52
N ARG A 636 -0.76 -9.51 7.37
CA ARG A 636 0.12 -10.06 8.41
C ARG A 636 -0.63 -10.48 9.68
N HIS A 637 -1.70 -11.26 9.53
CA HIS A 637 -2.51 -11.75 10.66
C HIS A 637 -2.84 -13.23 10.55
N GLY A 638 -3.38 -13.81 11.62
CA GLY A 638 -3.93 -15.16 11.60
C GLY A 638 -2.94 -16.30 11.84
N GLN A 639 -1.77 -15.99 12.38
CA GLN A 639 -0.74 -16.94 12.79
C GLN A 639 -0.26 -16.60 14.20
N LEU A 640 0.20 -17.63 14.93
CA LEU A 640 0.95 -17.48 16.17
C LEU A 640 2.34 -16.93 15.88
N PHE A 641 2.80 -16.00 16.73
CA PHE A 641 4.15 -15.46 16.70
C PHE A 641 4.66 -15.21 18.13
N VAL A 642 5.98 -15.15 18.30
CA VAL A 642 6.64 -14.88 19.58
C VAL A 642 7.22 -13.47 19.56
N GLU A 643 6.92 -12.68 20.60
CA GLU A 643 7.50 -11.35 20.78
C GLU A 643 8.82 -11.39 21.57
N LYS A 644 9.47 -10.23 21.73
CA LYS A 644 10.77 -10.11 22.44
C LYS A 644 10.72 -10.57 23.90
N ASP A 645 9.55 -10.59 24.51
CA ASP A 645 9.33 -11.09 25.88
C ASP A 645 9.22 -12.62 25.96
N GLY A 646 9.32 -13.32 24.82
CA GLY A 646 9.24 -14.77 24.72
C GLY A 646 7.82 -15.33 24.83
N GLN A 647 6.79 -14.48 24.90
CA GLN A 647 5.40 -14.88 24.99
C GLN A 647 4.78 -15.07 23.60
N LEU A 648 3.70 -15.86 23.53
CA LEU A 648 2.94 -16.11 22.30
C LEU A 648 1.86 -15.08 22.09
N TYR A 649 1.67 -14.71 20.83
CA TYR A 649 0.66 -13.76 20.39
C TYR A 649 -0.03 -14.23 19.12
N PHE A 650 -1.23 -13.71 18.88
CA PHE A 650 -2.03 -13.95 17.69
C PHE A 650 -2.70 -12.65 17.23
N LYS A 651 -2.71 -12.40 15.93
CA LYS A 651 -3.34 -11.21 15.33
C LYS A 651 -4.65 -11.57 14.62
N LEU A 652 -5.70 -10.78 14.85
CA LEU A 652 -6.95 -10.79 14.07
C LEU A 652 -7.10 -9.44 13.37
N ASN A 653 -7.64 -9.43 12.14
CA ASN A 653 -7.83 -8.20 11.37
C ASN A 653 -9.30 -7.83 11.25
N LEU A 654 -9.59 -6.53 11.39
CA LEU A 654 -10.91 -5.93 11.20
C LEU A 654 -11.08 -5.44 9.77
N GLN A 655 -12.08 -5.99 9.09
CA GLN A 655 -12.58 -5.50 7.80
C GLN A 655 -14.10 -5.45 7.84
N LEU A 656 -14.69 -4.30 7.48
CA LEU A 656 -16.14 -4.07 7.49
C LEU A 656 -16.63 -3.77 6.07
N ARG A 657 -17.63 -4.52 5.60
CA ARG A 657 -18.25 -4.37 4.27
C ARG A 657 -19.76 -4.31 4.36
N PHE A 658 -20.39 -3.74 3.34
CA PHE A 658 -21.85 -3.70 3.20
C PHE A 658 -22.44 -5.03 2.68
#